data_AF-A0A1Y3L7H1-F1
#
_entry.id   AF-A0A1Y3L7H1-F1
#
_cell.length_a   1.000
_cell.length_b   1.000
_cell.length_c   1.000
_cell.angle_alpha   90.00
_cell.angle_beta   90.00
_cell.angle_gamma   90.00
#
_symmetry.space_group_name_H-M   'P 1'
#
loop_
_entity.id
_entity.type
_entity.pdbx_description
1 polymer ?
#
loop_
_entity_poly.entity_id
_entity_poly.type
_entity_poly.pdbx_seq_one_letter_code
_entity_poly.pdbx_strand_id
1 'polypeptide(L)'
;MDSINSRIAEELGVRPQQVEAAVGLLDEGSTVPFIARYRKEVTGSLDDTQLRHLEERLRYLRELDDRRASILSSIEEQGKLTPELAREIKLADTKTRLEDLYLPYKQKRRTKGQIALEAGLGELADGLFNDPTLAPESEAARFVDAEKGVADVKAALEGAKYILMERFAEDAALLDKLRSFLKQESVLSARVVAGKEEEGAKFRDYFAHDELLRNAPSHRALAIFRGRNEGVLSASLKVGEELPGTLHPCEVMIGNHVGVENRSRPADKWLGEVVRWTWKVKLYTHLETDLFGELRDNAEGEAINVFAHNLHDLLLAAPAGPRATLGFDPGLRTGCKIAVVDATGKLLDYTTVYPHAPKNDWDRTISIMAALCAKHSVELIAIGNGTASRESDKLVAELVKKYPALKITKIMVSEAGASVYSASELAAREFPDLDVSIRGAVSIARRLQDPLAELVKIDPKSIGVGQYQHDVSQLKLARGLDAVVEDCVNAVGVDVNTASVALLTRISGLNATLAQNIVAHRDANGPFATRAALKKVSRLGEKTFEQAAGFLRVMNGDNPLDASAVHPEAYPLVQRIAAGTDRDIRSLIGDSSFLKRLDPKKFTDESFGLPTVTDILQELDKPGRDPRPEFKTATFQDGVEDLKDLEPGMILEGVVTNVTNFGAFVDIGVHQDGLVHISALSEKFIKDPREAVKAGDVVKVKVMEVDIPRKRVGLSMRMGDTPGEKVEGNRGGNRGNGGNRQQQAPRPRETATAAPANNAMASLFANAKQLKKK
;
A
#
# COMPACT_ATOMS: atom_id res chain seq x y z
N MET A 1 8.69 -27.26 -12.73
CA MET A 1 8.78 -26.42 -11.52
C MET A 1 10.09 -25.63 -11.47
N ASP A 2 11.18 -26.11 -12.07
CA ASP A 2 12.47 -25.40 -12.14
C ASP A 2 12.39 -23.97 -12.71
N SER A 3 11.43 -23.69 -13.61
CA SER A 3 11.19 -22.34 -14.16
C SER A 3 10.60 -21.36 -13.13
N ILE A 4 9.75 -21.82 -12.21
CA ILE A 4 9.15 -20.96 -11.18
C ILE A 4 10.23 -20.59 -10.16
N ASN A 5 10.93 -21.60 -9.63
CA ASN A 5 11.94 -21.38 -8.59
C ASN A 5 13.08 -20.47 -9.09
N SER A 6 13.54 -20.69 -10.33
CA SER A 6 14.59 -19.87 -10.94
C SER A 6 14.15 -18.41 -11.14
N ARG A 7 12.89 -18.19 -11.54
CA ARG A 7 12.36 -16.85 -11.75
C ARG A 7 12.19 -16.08 -10.45
N ILE A 8 11.63 -16.72 -9.42
CA ILE A 8 11.51 -16.11 -8.08
C ILE A 8 12.91 -15.83 -7.51
N ALA A 9 13.87 -16.72 -7.74
CA ALA A 9 15.26 -16.53 -7.31
C ALA A 9 15.90 -15.29 -7.96
N GLU A 10 15.67 -15.06 -9.26
CA GLU A 10 16.11 -13.86 -9.96
C GLU A 10 15.42 -12.59 -9.43
N GLU A 11 14.10 -12.64 -9.22
CA GLU A 11 13.31 -11.53 -8.66
C GLU A 11 13.79 -11.13 -7.25
N LEU A 12 14.17 -12.11 -6.42
CA LEU A 12 14.66 -11.91 -5.05
C LEU A 12 16.18 -11.69 -4.92
N GLY A 13 16.95 -11.98 -5.97
CA GLY A 13 18.42 -11.99 -5.91
C GLY A 13 19.01 -13.09 -5.00
N VAL A 14 18.35 -14.25 -4.92
CA VAL A 14 18.76 -15.40 -4.09
C VAL A 14 19.05 -16.64 -4.94
N ARG A 15 19.48 -17.75 -4.34
CA ARG A 15 19.75 -18.99 -5.07
C ARG A 15 18.46 -19.81 -5.28
N PRO A 16 18.26 -20.48 -6.44
CA PRO A 16 17.09 -21.30 -6.69
C PRO A 16 16.82 -22.39 -5.65
N GLN A 17 17.87 -22.96 -5.06
CA GLN A 17 17.73 -23.99 -4.00
C GLN A 17 17.10 -23.43 -2.72
N GLN A 18 17.30 -22.13 -2.42
CA GLN A 18 16.67 -21.47 -1.28
C GLN A 18 15.17 -21.32 -1.50
N VAL A 19 14.79 -20.95 -2.73
CA VAL A 19 13.38 -20.85 -3.14
C VAL A 19 12.72 -22.22 -3.11
N GLU A 20 13.35 -23.24 -3.68
CA GLU A 20 12.84 -24.61 -3.69
C GLU A 20 12.56 -25.12 -2.27
N ALA A 21 13.50 -24.92 -1.35
CA ALA A 21 13.34 -25.31 0.05
C ALA A 21 12.19 -24.55 0.74
N ALA A 22 12.09 -23.23 0.52
CA ALA A 22 11.00 -22.43 1.08
C ALA A 22 9.63 -22.80 0.49
N VAL A 23 9.54 -23.07 -0.81
CA VAL A 23 8.31 -23.54 -1.49
C VAL A 23 7.87 -24.88 -0.91
N GLY A 24 8.80 -25.82 -0.72
CA GLY A 24 8.51 -27.11 -0.08
C GLY A 24 7.88 -26.93 1.31
N LEU A 25 8.49 -26.07 2.15
CA LEU A 25 7.97 -25.78 3.49
C LEU A 25 6.56 -25.15 3.47
N LEU A 26 6.30 -24.24 2.53
CA LEU A 26 4.98 -23.60 2.36
C LEU A 26 3.92 -24.60 1.89
N ASP A 27 4.26 -25.48 0.93
CA ASP A 27 3.35 -26.50 0.42
C ASP A 27 3.04 -27.58 1.49
N GLU A 28 3.99 -27.84 2.40
CA GLU A 28 3.79 -28.66 3.61
C GLU A 28 2.96 -27.97 4.70
N GLY A 29 2.52 -26.73 4.46
CA GLY A 29 1.66 -25.96 5.36
C GLY A 29 2.40 -25.22 6.48
N SER A 30 3.71 -25.00 6.34
CA SER A 30 4.45 -24.13 7.26
C SER A 30 4.16 -22.66 6.94
N THR A 31 4.06 -21.81 7.96
CA THR A 31 3.75 -20.38 7.75
C THR A 31 5.02 -19.55 7.57
N VAL A 32 4.89 -18.35 6.97
CA VAL A 32 6.03 -17.44 6.77
C VAL A 32 6.75 -17.10 8.08
N PRO A 33 6.06 -16.64 9.16
CA PRO A 33 6.74 -16.39 10.45
C PRO A 33 7.50 -17.59 11.00
N PHE A 34 6.95 -18.79 10.82
CA PHE A 34 7.59 -20.02 11.29
C PHE A 34 8.87 -20.32 10.50
N ILE A 35 8.82 -20.22 9.17
CA ILE A 35 9.97 -20.46 8.29
C ILE A 35 11.08 -19.45 8.57
N ALA A 36 10.73 -18.16 8.63
CA ALA A 36 11.69 -17.07 8.86
C ALA A 36 12.42 -17.22 10.20
N ARG A 37 11.74 -17.74 11.22
CA ARG A 37 12.30 -17.87 12.57
C ARG A 37 13.02 -19.19 12.81
N TYR A 38 12.43 -20.33 12.42
CA TYR A 38 12.86 -21.66 12.86
C TYR A 38 13.39 -22.55 11.72
N ARG A 39 13.40 -22.09 10.47
CA ARG A 39 13.90 -22.87 9.32
C ARG A 39 14.96 -22.10 8.52
N LYS A 40 15.73 -21.24 9.19
CA LYS A 40 16.79 -20.41 8.59
C LYS A 40 17.86 -21.26 7.91
N GLU A 41 18.24 -22.38 8.49
CA GLU A 41 19.24 -23.30 7.93
C GLU A 41 18.77 -23.87 6.59
N VAL A 42 17.49 -24.24 6.51
CA VAL A 42 16.88 -24.87 5.33
C VAL A 42 16.79 -23.88 4.18
N THR A 43 16.41 -22.63 4.46
CA THR A 43 16.23 -21.59 3.43
C THR A 43 17.49 -20.76 3.17
N GLY A 44 18.56 -20.94 3.94
CA GLY A 44 19.72 -20.05 3.91
C GLY A 44 19.40 -18.63 4.43
N SER A 45 18.57 -18.55 5.47
CA SER A 45 18.18 -17.36 6.21
C SER A 45 17.37 -16.34 5.39
N LEU A 46 16.37 -16.82 4.62
CA LEU A 46 15.39 -15.91 4.02
C LEU A 46 14.58 -15.23 5.13
N ASP A 47 14.44 -13.91 5.06
CA ASP A 47 13.67 -13.12 6.01
C ASP A 47 12.17 -13.03 5.65
N ASP A 48 11.37 -12.43 6.54
CA ASP A 48 9.92 -12.26 6.34
C ASP A 48 9.60 -11.51 5.03
N THR A 49 10.36 -10.47 4.69
CA THR A 49 10.11 -9.67 3.48
C THR A 49 10.33 -10.51 2.22
N GLN A 50 11.41 -11.28 2.19
CA GLN A 50 11.73 -12.18 1.09
C GLN A 50 10.70 -13.31 0.97
N LEU A 51 10.29 -13.90 2.09
CA LEU A 51 9.30 -14.99 2.12
C LEU A 51 7.90 -14.52 1.73
N ARG A 52 7.47 -13.31 2.12
CA ARG A 52 6.19 -12.71 1.68
C ARG A 52 6.19 -12.44 0.19
N HIS A 53 7.29 -11.89 -0.34
CA HIS A 53 7.43 -11.70 -1.79
C HIS A 53 7.43 -13.05 -2.52
N LEU A 54 8.15 -14.05 -2.02
CA LEU A 54 8.15 -15.41 -2.55
C LEU A 54 6.72 -15.99 -2.59
N GLU A 55 5.95 -15.88 -1.51
CA GLU A 55 4.58 -16.39 -1.41
C GLU A 55 3.64 -15.75 -2.46
N GLU A 56 3.73 -14.43 -2.63
CA GLU A 56 2.95 -13.70 -3.63
C GLU A 56 3.32 -14.11 -5.06
N ARG A 57 4.63 -14.15 -5.36
CA ARG A 57 5.14 -14.51 -6.69
C ARG A 57 4.87 -15.96 -7.03
N LEU A 58 5.00 -16.88 -6.08
CA LEU A 58 4.65 -18.29 -6.23
C LEU A 58 3.19 -18.45 -6.68
N ARG A 59 2.27 -17.73 -6.04
CA ARG A 59 0.85 -17.75 -6.41
C ARG A 59 0.61 -17.24 -7.82
N TYR A 60 1.16 -16.08 -8.17
CA TYR A 60 1.03 -15.51 -9.51
C TYR A 60 1.57 -16.43 -10.60
N LEU A 61 2.74 -17.02 -10.38
CA LEU A 61 3.41 -17.89 -11.36
C LEU A 61 2.70 -19.24 -11.51
N ARG A 62 2.13 -19.80 -10.43
CA ARG A 62 1.25 -20.97 -10.51
C ARG A 62 0.01 -20.68 -11.34
N GLU A 63 -0.67 -19.56 -11.10
CA GLU A 63 -1.82 -19.14 -11.91
C GLU A 63 -1.46 -18.92 -13.39
N LEU A 64 -0.26 -18.40 -13.68
CA LEU A 64 0.25 -18.25 -15.03
C LEU A 64 0.47 -19.61 -15.71
N ASP A 65 1.09 -20.56 -15.01
CA ASP A 65 1.36 -21.91 -15.52
C ASP A 65 0.08 -22.72 -15.75
N ASP A 66 -0.89 -22.63 -14.83
CA ASP A 66 -2.21 -23.24 -14.98
C ASP A 66 -2.95 -22.67 -16.20
N ARG A 67 -2.90 -21.35 -16.37
CA ARG A 67 -3.49 -20.69 -17.54
C ARG A 67 -2.77 -21.08 -18.83
N ARG A 68 -1.45 -21.24 -18.79
CA ARG A 68 -0.63 -21.68 -19.93
C ARG A 68 -1.05 -23.09 -20.37
N ALA A 69 -1.23 -24.01 -19.44
CA ALA A 69 -1.70 -25.36 -19.73
C ALA A 69 -3.09 -25.36 -20.38
N SER A 70 -4.03 -24.57 -19.84
CA SER A 70 -5.37 -24.42 -20.41
C SER A 70 -5.36 -23.89 -21.85
N ILE A 71 -4.49 -22.92 -22.14
CA ILE A 71 -4.35 -22.35 -23.48
C ILE A 71 -3.76 -23.36 -24.46
N LEU A 72 -2.71 -24.10 -24.05
CA LEU A 72 -2.13 -25.17 -24.87
C LEU A 72 -3.19 -26.21 -25.25
N SER A 73 -3.95 -26.72 -24.28
CA SER A 73 -5.04 -27.68 -24.51
C SER A 73 -6.06 -27.14 -25.51
N SER A 74 -6.52 -25.90 -25.32
CA SER A 74 -7.54 -25.30 -26.18
C SER A 74 -7.09 -25.12 -27.64
N ILE A 75 -5.81 -24.79 -27.87
CA ILE A 75 -5.25 -24.63 -29.21
C ILE A 75 -4.99 -26.00 -29.85
N GLU A 76 -4.57 -26.99 -29.06
CA GLU A 76 -4.38 -28.38 -29.49
C GLU A 76 -5.69 -29.03 -29.92
N GLU A 77 -6.77 -28.84 -29.15
CA GLU A 77 -8.13 -29.31 -29.48
C GLU A 77 -8.65 -28.76 -30.82
N GLN A 78 -8.20 -27.57 -31.21
CA GLN A 78 -8.51 -26.95 -32.51
C GLN A 78 -7.61 -27.44 -33.66
N GLY A 79 -6.60 -28.27 -33.37
CA GLY A 79 -5.61 -28.73 -34.34
C GLY A 79 -4.72 -27.60 -34.88
N LYS A 80 -4.52 -26.53 -34.08
CA LYS A 80 -3.77 -25.32 -34.48
C LYS A 80 -2.45 -25.14 -33.72
N LEU A 81 -2.09 -26.07 -32.85
CA LEU A 81 -0.88 -25.96 -32.03
C LEU A 81 0.36 -26.34 -32.86
N THR A 82 0.98 -25.34 -33.50
CA THR A 82 2.26 -25.55 -34.20
C THR A 82 3.43 -25.62 -33.22
N PRO A 83 4.56 -26.27 -33.58
CA PRO A 83 5.76 -26.30 -32.73
C PRO A 83 6.29 -24.90 -32.36
N GLU A 84 6.18 -23.95 -33.29
CA GLU A 84 6.62 -22.56 -33.09
C GLU A 84 5.73 -21.86 -32.06
N LEU A 85 4.41 -21.98 -32.19
CA LEU A 85 3.44 -21.41 -31.24
C LEU A 85 3.56 -22.04 -29.85
N ALA A 86 3.73 -23.36 -29.79
CA ALA A 86 3.96 -24.07 -28.53
C ALA A 86 5.22 -23.55 -27.81
N ARG A 87 6.29 -23.26 -28.57
CA ARG A 87 7.52 -22.66 -28.02
C ARG A 87 7.26 -21.24 -27.50
N GLU A 88 6.55 -20.40 -28.25
CA GLU A 88 6.23 -19.03 -27.80
C GLU A 88 5.37 -19.02 -26.54
N ILE A 89 4.35 -19.89 -26.46
CA ILE A 89 3.50 -20.03 -25.27
C ILE A 89 4.33 -20.48 -24.06
N LYS A 90 5.30 -21.38 -24.25
CA LYS A 90 6.21 -21.83 -23.18
C LYS A 90 7.13 -20.71 -22.70
N LEU A 91 7.56 -19.82 -23.59
CA LEU A 91 8.43 -18.67 -23.26
C LEU A 91 7.66 -17.46 -22.73
N ALA A 92 6.32 -17.44 -22.82
CA ALA A 92 5.50 -16.35 -22.32
C ALA A 92 5.67 -16.18 -20.81
N ASP A 93 6.18 -15.00 -20.43
CA ASP A 93 6.56 -14.61 -19.08
C ASP A 93 5.48 -13.80 -18.35
N THR A 94 4.48 -13.29 -19.07
CA THR A 94 3.38 -12.52 -18.50
C THR A 94 2.03 -13.10 -18.92
N LYS A 95 1.01 -12.91 -18.07
CA LYS A 95 -0.38 -13.27 -18.42
C LYS A 95 -0.85 -12.53 -19.68
N THR A 96 -0.41 -11.29 -19.87
CA THR A 96 -0.72 -10.48 -21.06
C THR A 96 -0.16 -11.10 -22.32
N ARG A 97 1.15 -11.41 -22.37
CA ARG A 97 1.76 -12.07 -23.55
C ARG A 97 1.10 -13.41 -23.85
N LEU A 98 0.75 -14.15 -22.81
CA LEU A 98 0.08 -15.43 -22.93
C LEU A 98 -1.33 -15.29 -23.53
N GLU A 99 -2.12 -14.30 -23.11
CA GLU A 99 -3.42 -14.01 -23.71
C GLU A 99 -3.31 -13.48 -25.14
N ASP A 100 -2.31 -12.64 -25.46
CA ASP A 100 -2.05 -12.14 -26.81
C ASP A 100 -1.87 -13.31 -27.81
N LEU A 101 -1.04 -14.30 -27.45
CA LEU A 101 -0.81 -15.50 -28.25
C LEU A 101 -2.07 -16.37 -28.41
N TYR A 102 -3.01 -16.26 -27.47
CA TYR A 102 -4.24 -17.02 -27.48
C TYR A 102 -5.38 -16.31 -28.24
N LEU A 103 -5.30 -15.00 -28.49
CA LEU A 103 -6.38 -14.21 -29.12
C LEU A 103 -6.94 -14.83 -30.41
N PRO A 104 -6.12 -15.32 -31.37
CA PRO A 104 -6.64 -15.88 -32.61
C PRO A 104 -7.49 -17.14 -32.42
N TYR A 105 -7.27 -17.87 -31.32
CA TYR A 105 -7.86 -19.18 -31.02
C TYR A 105 -8.98 -19.09 -29.97
N LYS A 106 -9.15 -17.93 -29.36
CA LYS A 106 -10.17 -17.69 -28.35
C LYS A 106 -11.55 -17.72 -29.00
N GLN A 107 -12.51 -18.40 -28.37
CA GLN A 107 -13.87 -18.48 -28.88
C GLN A 107 -14.47 -17.07 -29.06
N LYS A 108 -14.78 -16.72 -30.31
CA LYS A 108 -15.28 -15.38 -30.67
C LYS A 108 -16.78 -15.29 -30.52
N ARG A 109 -17.26 -14.11 -30.11
CA ARG A 109 -18.65 -13.71 -30.33
C ARG A 109 -18.87 -13.48 -31.83
N ARG A 110 -20.11 -13.56 -32.31
CA ARG A 110 -20.44 -13.30 -33.73
C ARG A 110 -20.12 -11.84 -34.10
N THR A 111 -18.89 -11.59 -34.57
CA THR A 111 -18.38 -10.27 -34.95
C THR A 111 -18.76 -9.91 -36.38
N LYS A 112 -18.59 -8.64 -36.76
CA LYS A 112 -18.76 -8.21 -38.16
C LYS A 112 -17.77 -8.93 -39.10
N GLY A 113 -16.53 -9.18 -38.65
CA GLY A 113 -15.55 -9.94 -39.42
C GLY A 113 -15.98 -11.39 -39.62
N GLN A 114 -16.53 -12.04 -38.58
CA GLN A 114 -17.01 -13.42 -38.69
C GLN A 114 -18.25 -13.55 -39.58
N ILE A 115 -19.18 -12.59 -39.51
CA ILE A 115 -20.32 -12.52 -40.44
C ILE A 115 -19.83 -12.35 -41.89
N ALA A 116 -18.81 -11.51 -42.10
CA ALA A 116 -18.22 -11.32 -43.43
C ALA A 116 -17.50 -12.59 -43.95
N LEU A 117 -16.83 -13.35 -43.07
CA LEU A 117 -16.24 -14.65 -43.42
C LEU A 117 -17.32 -15.68 -43.79
N GLU A 118 -18.41 -15.76 -43.03
CA GLU A 118 -19.58 -16.62 -43.33
C GLU A 118 -20.22 -16.25 -44.69
N ALA A 119 -20.20 -14.96 -45.05
CA ALA A 119 -20.69 -14.46 -46.34
C ALA A 119 -19.72 -14.71 -47.51
N GLY A 120 -18.51 -15.23 -47.26
CA GLY A 120 -17.50 -15.51 -48.30
C GLY A 120 -16.58 -14.32 -48.63
N LEU A 121 -16.61 -13.23 -47.87
CA LEU A 121 -15.79 -12.04 -48.11
C LEU A 121 -14.30 -12.23 -47.74
N GLY A 122 -13.92 -13.42 -47.25
CA GLY A 122 -12.52 -13.77 -46.98
C GLY A 122 -11.65 -13.71 -48.23
N GLU A 123 -12.15 -14.22 -49.36
CA GLU A 123 -11.43 -14.20 -50.63
C GLU A 123 -11.20 -12.76 -51.12
N LEU A 124 -12.18 -11.88 -50.94
CA LEU A 124 -12.05 -10.45 -51.26
C LEU A 124 -10.99 -9.78 -50.38
N ALA A 125 -11.01 -10.04 -49.07
CA ALA A 125 -10.02 -9.49 -48.13
C ALA A 125 -8.60 -9.95 -48.48
N ASP A 126 -8.41 -11.25 -48.74
CA ASP A 126 -7.12 -11.83 -49.08
C ASP A 126 -6.63 -11.35 -50.46
N GLY A 127 -7.52 -11.27 -51.45
CA GLY A 127 -7.19 -10.78 -52.80
C GLY A 127 -6.67 -9.34 -52.78
N LEU A 128 -7.39 -8.43 -52.14
CA LEU A 128 -7.00 -7.01 -52.05
C LEU A 128 -5.75 -6.79 -51.19
N PHE A 129 -5.51 -7.64 -50.19
CA PHE A 129 -4.31 -7.56 -49.35
C PHE A 129 -3.07 -8.11 -50.06
N ASN A 130 -3.18 -9.24 -50.75
CA ASN A 130 -2.07 -9.91 -51.42
C ASN A 130 -1.66 -9.22 -52.73
N ASP A 131 -2.61 -8.61 -53.46
CA ASP A 131 -2.32 -7.84 -54.67
C ASP A 131 -2.93 -6.43 -54.60
N PRO A 132 -2.14 -5.44 -54.12
CA PRO A 132 -2.62 -4.07 -54.03
C PRO A 132 -2.85 -3.38 -55.38
N THR A 133 -2.55 -4.04 -56.51
CA THR A 133 -2.82 -3.50 -57.86
C THR A 133 -4.29 -3.65 -58.28
N LEU A 134 -5.05 -4.51 -57.59
CA LEU A 134 -6.46 -4.72 -57.82
C LEU A 134 -7.30 -3.50 -57.44
N ALA A 135 -8.32 -3.19 -58.24
CA ALA A 135 -9.27 -2.11 -57.94
C ALA A 135 -10.35 -2.61 -56.95
N PRO A 136 -10.41 -2.07 -55.71
CA PRO A 136 -11.31 -2.59 -54.66
C PRO A 136 -12.77 -2.68 -55.09
N GLU A 137 -13.30 -1.64 -55.73
CA GLU A 137 -14.70 -1.58 -56.14
C GLU A 137 -15.04 -2.59 -57.24
N SER A 138 -14.09 -2.88 -58.14
CA SER A 138 -14.30 -3.85 -59.23
C SER A 138 -14.28 -5.28 -58.72
N GLU A 139 -13.35 -5.59 -57.81
CA GLU A 139 -13.28 -6.93 -57.20
C GLU A 139 -14.46 -7.18 -56.25
N ALA A 140 -14.84 -6.18 -55.46
CA ALA A 140 -15.96 -6.29 -54.51
C ALA A 140 -17.33 -6.50 -55.19
N ALA A 141 -17.50 -6.07 -56.45
CA ALA A 141 -18.73 -6.31 -57.21
C ALA A 141 -19.08 -7.80 -57.37
N ARG A 142 -18.06 -8.69 -57.37
CA ARG A 142 -18.25 -10.15 -57.48
C ARG A 142 -18.83 -10.78 -56.21
N PHE A 143 -18.79 -10.06 -55.09
CA PHE A 143 -19.17 -10.55 -53.77
C PHE A 143 -20.45 -9.90 -53.23
N VAL A 144 -21.17 -9.13 -54.07
CA VAL A 144 -22.47 -8.56 -53.70
C VAL A 144 -23.53 -9.66 -53.72
N ASP A 145 -24.08 -9.95 -52.55
CA ASP A 145 -25.07 -11.00 -52.32
C ASP A 145 -26.01 -10.58 -51.19
N ALA A 146 -27.19 -10.08 -51.57
CA ALA A 146 -28.19 -9.58 -50.62
C ALA A 146 -28.72 -10.68 -49.69
N GLU A 147 -28.75 -11.95 -50.13
CA GLU A 147 -29.22 -13.08 -49.32
C GLU A 147 -28.23 -13.41 -48.21
N LYS A 148 -26.93 -13.20 -48.43
CA LYS A 148 -25.87 -13.31 -47.42
C LYS A 148 -25.65 -12.04 -46.60
N GLY A 149 -26.51 -11.03 -46.76
CA GLY A 149 -26.44 -9.77 -46.03
C GLY A 149 -25.44 -8.75 -46.59
N VAL A 150 -24.96 -8.93 -47.83
CA VAL A 150 -24.04 -8.02 -48.52
C VAL A 150 -24.80 -7.25 -49.60
N ALA A 151 -25.43 -6.14 -49.21
CA ALA A 151 -26.40 -5.43 -50.06
C ALA A 151 -25.78 -4.67 -51.25
N ASP A 152 -24.53 -4.22 -51.13
CA ASP A 152 -23.84 -3.45 -52.17
C ASP A 152 -22.31 -3.59 -52.09
N VAL A 153 -21.60 -3.01 -53.05
CA VAL A 153 -20.13 -2.99 -53.13
C VAL A 153 -19.50 -2.39 -51.87
N LYS A 154 -20.14 -1.38 -51.27
CA LYS A 154 -19.65 -0.71 -50.06
C LYS A 154 -19.74 -1.64 -48.86
N ALA A 155 -20.82 -2.40 -48.73
CA ALA A 155 -21.00 -3.42 -47.69
C ALA A 155 -19.98 -4.55 -47.85
N ALA A 156 -19.68 -4.99 -49.07
CA ALA A 156 -18.64 -5.99 -49.34
C ALA A 156 -17.25 -5.49 -48.89
N LEU A 157 -16.87 -4.26 -49.27
CA LEU A 157 -15.61 -3.63 -48.85
C LEU A 157 -15.54 -3.35 -47.34
N GLU A 158 -16.67 -2.99 -46.71
CA GLU A 158 -16.73 -2.82 -45.26
C GLU A 158 -16.54 -4.17 -44.54
N GLY A 159 -17.21 -5.23 -45.00
CA GLY A 159 -17.05 -6.59 -44.47
C GLY A 159 -15.62 -7.09 -44.59
N ALA A 160 -15.02 -6.98 -45.79
CA ALA A 160 -13.62 -7.34 -46.02
C ALA A 160 -12.65 -6.52 -45.15
N LYS A 161 -12.94 -5.23 -44.92
CA LYS A 161 -12.18 -4.38 -43.98
C LYS A 161 -12.24 -4.92 -42.56
N TYR A 162 -13.41 -5.34 -42.05
CA TYR A 162 -13.50 -5.93 -40.70
C TYR A 162 -12.72 -7.24 -40.56
N ILE A 163 -12.64 -8.06 -41.62
CA ILE A 163 -11.82 -9.28 -41.63
C ILE A 163 -10.35 -8.94 -41.40
N LEU A 164 -9.81 -7.99 -42.17
CA LEU A 164 -8.42 -7.56 -42.03
C LEU A 164 -8.17 -6.85 -40.69
N MET A 165 -9.10 -6.01 -40.23
CA MET A 165 -8.99 -5.34 -38.93
C MET A 165 -8.90 -6.34 -37.76
N GLU A 166 -9.71 -7.40 -37.78
CA GLU A 166 -9.68 -8.43 -36.74
C GLU A 166 -8.41 -9.27 -36.83
N ARG A 167 -7.98 -9.65 -38.04
CA ARG A 167 -6.72 -10.35 -38.26
C ARG A 167 -5.52 -9.57 -37.75
N PHE A 168 -5.44 -8.27 -38.06
CA PHE A 168 -4.33 -7.42 -37.63
C PHE A 168 -4.37 -7.13 -36.12
N ALA A 169 -5.56 -7.00 -35.53
CA ALA A 169 -5.71 -6.68 -34.11
C ALA A 169 -5.40 -7.85 -33.16
N GLU A 170 -5.30 -9.07 -33.69
CA GLU A 170 -5.00 -10.30 -32.95
C GLU A 170 -3.56 -10.79 -33.17
N ASP A 171 -2.75 -10.05 -33.92
CA ASP A 171 -1.33 -10.38 -34.09
C ASP A 171 -0.54 -10.07 -32.82
N ALA A 172 -0.03 -11.13 -32.18
CA ALA A 172 0.67 -11.03 -30.91
C ALA A 172 1.99 -10.24 -31.00
N ALA A 173 2.72 -10.30 -32.11
CA ALA A 173 3.98 -9.57 -32.27
C ALA A 173 3.73 -8.07 -32.48
N LEU A 174 2.67 -7.72 -33.22
CA LEU A 174 2.22 -6.34 -33.40
C LEU A 174 1.71 -5.75 -32.09
N LEU A 175 0.87 -6.48 -31.33
CA LEU A 175 0.40 -6.03 -30.02
C LEU A 175 1.55 -5.71 -29.07
N ASP A 176 2.53 -6.61 -28.96
CA ASP A 176 3.70 -6.41 -28.10
C ASP A 176 4.54 -5.19 -28.54
N LYS A 177 4.77 -5.04 -29.85
CA LYS A 177 5.51 -3.89 -30.40
C LYS A 177 4.80 -2.56 -30.11
N LEU A 178 3.49 -2.51 -30.32
CA LEU A 178 2.69 -1.31 -30.07
C LEU A 178 2.59 -1.01 -28.57
N ARG A 179 2.36 -2.02 -27.72
CA ARG A 179 2.30 -1.87 -26.26
C ARG A 179 3.60 -1.32 -25.72
N SER A 180 4.74 -1.89 -26.14
CA SER A 180 6.08 -1.45 -25.75
C SER A 180 6.36 -0.01 -26.18
N PHE A 181 5.99 0.35 -27.41
CA PHE A 181 6.13 1.72 -27.92
C PHE A 181 5.27 2.72 -27.11
N LEU A 182 3.99 2.42 -26.90
CA LEU A 182 3.08 3.28 -26.14
C LEU A 182 3.53 3.44 -24.69
N LYS A 183 4.00 2.36 -24.06
CA LYS A 183 4.53 2.42 -22.70
C LYS A 183 5.69 3.43 -22.57
N GLN A 184 6.56 3.49 -23.57
CA GLN A 184 7.72 4.38 -23.59
C GLN A 184 7.38 5.82 -23.95
N GLU A 185 6.54 6.02 -24.97
CA GLU A 185 6.38 7.31 -25.66
C GLU A 185 5.03 8.00 -25.39
N SER A 186 4.03 7.29 -24.87
CA SER A 186 2.71 7.89 -24.65
C SER A 186 2.67 8.80 -23.42
N VAL A 187 1.85 9.83 -23.56
CA VAL A 187 1.50 10.78 -22.51
C VAL A 187 0.12 10.42 -21.98
N LEU A 188 0.04 10.17 -20.68
CA LEU A 188 -1.21 10.11 -19.93
C LEU A 188 -1.80 11.53 -19.87
N SER A 189 -2.96 11.71 -20.50
CA SER A 189 -3.66 12.99 -20.59
C SER A 189 -4.95 12.94 -19.78
N ALA A 190 -5.03 13.69 -18.69
CA ALA A 190 -6.24 13.86 -17.88
C ALA A 190 -6.94 15.20 -18.22
N ARG A 191 -8.25 15.16 -18.45
CA ARG A 191 -9.07 16.34 -18.76
C ARG A 191 -10.38 16.33 -17.98
N VAL A 192 -10.81 17.49 -17.48
CA VAL A 192 -12.14 17.64 -16.86
C VAL A 192 -13.26 17.43 -17.88
N VAL A 193 -14.31 16.75 -17.45
CA VAL A 193 -15.55 16.63 -18.22
C VAL A 193 -16.29 17.95 -18.13
N ALA A 194 -16.68 18.52 -19.28
CA ALA A 194 -17.34 19.81 -19.35
C ALA A 194 -18.60 19.84 -18.46
N GLY A 195 -18.71 20.86 -17.61
CA GLY A 195 -19.83 21.06 -16.68
C GLY A 195 -19.65 20.44 -15.29
N LYS A 196 -18.51 19.78 -15.02
CA LYS A 196 -18.19 19.16 -13.72
C LYS A 196 -17.04 19.86 -12.97
N GLU A 197 -16.70 21.09 -13.35
CA GLU A 197 -15.56 21.82 -12.79
C GLU A 197 -15.74 22.17 -11.30
N GLU A 198 -16.96 22.51 -10.89
CA GLU A 198 -17.27 22.82 -9.48
C GLU A 198 -17.42 21.54 -8.63
N GLU A 199 -18.15 20.55 -9.11
CA GLU A 199 -18.29 19.22 -8.47
C GLU A 199 -16.91 18.56 -8.28
N GLY A 200 -16.05 18.73 -9.27
CA GLY A 200 -14.72 18.15 -9.34
C GLY A 200 -13.61 18.93 -8.65
N ALA A 201 -13.89 19.94 -7.82
CA ALA A 201 -12.88 20.86 -7.29
C ALA A 201 -11.68 20.16 -6.60
N LYS A 202 -11.88 18.97 -6.03
CA LYS A 202 -10.82 18.14 -5.43
C LYS A 202 -9.80 17.58 -6.44
N PHE A 203 -10.15 17.50 -7.73
CA PHE A 203 -9.29 17.04 -8.82
C PHE A 203 -8.75 18.18 -9.68
N ARG A 204 -8.84 19.43 -9.21
CA ARG A 204 -8.47 20.62 -9.98
C ARG A 204 -7.06 20.58 -10.54
N ASP A 205 -6.13 19.98 -9.80
CA ASP A 205 -4.73 19.81 -10.20
C ASP A 205 -4.60 18.90 -11.45
N TYR A 206 -5.65 18.14 -11.79
CA TYR A 206 -5.71 17.21 -12.93
C TYR A 206 -6.68 17.62 -14.05
N PHE A 207 -7.29 18.80 -13.99
CA PHE A 207 -8.26 19.24 -15.00
C PHE A 207 -7.66 19.43 -16.40
N ALA A 208 -6.36 19.76 -16.46
CA ALA A 208 -5.59 19.88 -17.68
C ALA A 208 -4.15 19.41 -17.40
N HIS A 209 -3.99 18.10 -17.19
CA HIS A 209 -2.72 17.51 -16.79
C HIS A 209 -2.24 16.50 -17.83
N ASP A 210 -0.94 16.56 -18.14
CA ASP A 210 -0.26 15.70 -19.08
C ASP A 210 1.07 15.24 -18.46
N GLU A 211 1.33 13.93 -18.46
CA GLU A 211 2.61 13.38 -18.03
C GLU A 211 2.96 12.10 -18.79
N LEU A 212 4.25 11.75 -18.88
CA LEU A 212 4.67 10.50 -19.53
C LEU A 212 4.13 9.30 -18.76
N LEU A 213 3.52 8.35 -19.47
CA LEU A 213 2.89 7.16 -18.89
C LEU A 213 3.89 6.36 -18.02
N ARG A 214 5.09 6.09 -18.55
CA ARG A 214 6.14 5.34 -17.83
C ARG A 214 6.60 5.98 -16.52
N ASN A 215 6.39 7.27 -16.33
CA ASN A 215 6.86 8.04 -15.18
C ASN A 215 5.71 8.47 -14.25
N ALA A 216 4.47 8.04 -14.52
CA ALA A 216 3.30 8.44 -13.75
C ALA A 216 3.39 7.87 -12.32
N PRO A 217 3.49 8.70 -11.27
CA PRO A 217 3.59 8.23 -9.89
C PRO A 217 2.25 7.64 -9.41
N SER A 218 2.34 6.66 -8.50
CA SER A 218 1.17 5.94 -7.96
C SER A 218 0.04 6.87 -7.50
N HIS A 219 0.34 7.85 -6.63
CA HIS A 219 -0.68 8.73 -6.06
C HIS A 219 -1.43 9.58 -7.13
N ARG A 220 -0.73 10.01 -8.19
CA ARG A 220 -1.36 10.76 -9.30
C ARG A 220 -2.21 9.85 -10.17
N ALA A 221 -1.68 8.67 -10.51
CA ALA A 221 -2.43 7.68 -11.29
C ALA A 221 -3.74 7.30 -10.58
N LEU A 222 -3.70 6.99 -9.29
CA LEU A 222 -4.89 6.67 -8.49
C LEU A 222 -5.87 7.86 -8.43
N ALA A 223 -5.38 9.09 -8.25
CA ALA A 223 -6.24 10.28 -8.24
C ALA A 223 -6.94 10.50 -9.60
N ILE A 224 -6.23 10.29 -10.71
CA ILE A 224 -6.79 10.38 -12.07
C ILE A 224 -7.85 9.29 -12.28
N PHE A 225 -7.56 8.04 -11.92
CA PHE A 225 -8.52 6.94 -12.05
C PHE A 225 -9.75 7.13 -11.16
N ARG A 226 -9.58 7.68 -9.96
CA ARG A 226 -10.69 8.05 -9.09
C ARG A 226 -11.56 9.12 -9.73
N GLY A 227 -10.96 10.21 -10.22
CA GLY A 227 -11.71 11.27 -10.92
C GLY A 227 -12.43 10.75 -12.16
N ARG A 228 -11.84 9.78 -12.87
CA ARG A 228 -12.47 9.09 -13.99
C ARG A 228 -13.66 8.22 -13.56
N ASN A 229 -13.51 7.44 -12.49
CA ASN A 229 -14.58 6.56 -11.98
C ASN A 229 -15.76 7.35 -11.40
N GLU A 230 -15.49 8.50 -10.77
CA GLU A 230 -16.52 9.46 -10.34
C GLU A 230 -17.11 10.26 -11.53
N GLY A 231 -16.60 10.04 -12.75
CA GLY A 231 -17.08 10.66 -13.98
C GLY A 231 -16.78 12.15 -14.10
N VAL A 232 -15.82 12.68 -13.31
CA VAL A 232 -15.37 14.08 -13.32
C VAL A 232 -14.24 14.29 -14.33
N LEU A 233 -13.35 13.31 -14.46
CA LEU A 233 -12.22 13.34 -15.39
C LEU A 233 -12.43 12.36 -16.55
N SER A 234 -11.78 12.64 -17.66
CA SER A 234 -11.48 11.70 -18.73
C SER A 234 -9.97 11.47 -18.77
N ALA A 235 -9.54 10.24 -19.04
CA ALA A 235 -8.13 9.89 -19.17
C ALA A 235 -7.93 9.17 -20.51
N SER A 236 -6.90 9.56 -21.25
CA SER A 236 -6.51 8.93 -22.52
C SER A 236 -4.99 8.90 -22.69
N LEU A 237 -4.51 8.08 -23.63
CA LEU A 237 -3.10 8.01 -24.02
C LEU A 237 -2.90 8.73 -25.34
N LYS A 238 -1.92 9.64 -25.39
CA LYS A 238 -1.59 10.41 -26.61
C LYS A 238 -0.14 10.21 -26.99
N VAL A 239 0.15 10.20 -28.28
CA VAL A 239 1.51 10.15 -28.82
C VAL A 239 1.72 11.33 -29.75
N GLY A 240 2.55 12.29 -29.34
CA GLY A 240 2.75 13.54 -30.08
C GLY A 240 1.48 14.39 -30.19
N GLU A 241 1.48 15.32 -31.14
CA GLU A 241 0.31 16.14 -31.46
C GLU A 241 -0.53 15.47 -32.56
N GLU A 242 -1.82 15.25 -32.29
CA GLU A 242 -2.76 14.75 -33.31
C GLU A 242 -3.13 15.88 -34.27
N LEU A 243 -2.28 16.12 -35.27
CA LEU A 243 -2.57 17.10 -36.32
C LEU A 243 -3.49 16.48 -37.39
N PRO A 244 -4.57 17.17 -37.81
CA PRO A 244 -5.44 16.68 -38.88
C PRO A 244 -4.64 16.36 -40.15
N GLY A 245 -4.78 15.14 -40.67
CA GLY A 245 -4.10 14.68 -41.88
C GLY A 245 -2.71 14.09 -41.66
N THR A 246 -2.20 14.04 -40.43
CA THR A 246 -0.97 13.29 -40.11
C THR A 246 -1.28 11.83 -39.77
N LEU A 247 -0.41 10.92 -40.20
CA LEU A 247 -0.49 9.50 -39.85
C LEU A 247 -0.02 9.32 -38.40
N HIS A 248 -0.82 8.62 -37.59
CA HIS A 248 -0.42 8.29 -36.23
C HIS A 248 0.79 7.35 -36.25
N PRO A 249 1.79 7.48 -35.35
CA PRO A 249 2.97 6.61 -35.33
C PRO A 249 2.63 5.11 -35.29
N CYS A 250 1.60 4.74 -34.52
CA CYS A 250 1.10 3.35 -34.49
C CYS A 250 0.47 2.89 -35.81
N GLU A 251 -0.16 3.77 -36.60
CA GLU A 251 -0.66 3.42 -37.95
C GLU A 251 0.51 3.07 -38.87
N VAL A 252 1.63 3.81 -38.78
CA VAL A 252 2.87 3.49 -39.51
C VAL A 252 3.44 2.14 -39.08
N MET A 253 3.45 1.86 -37.76
CA MET A 253 3.94 0.56 -37.25
C MET A 253 3.08 -0.61 -37.72
N ILE A 254 1.76 -0.46 -37.73
CA ILE A 254 0.83 -1.46 -38.24
C ILE A 254 1.10 -1.68 -39.73
N GLY A 255 1.10 -0.61 -40.54
CA GLY A 255 1.36 -0.70 -41.97
C GLY A 255 2.68 -1.42 -42.30
N ASN A 256 3.77 -1.04 -41.63
CA ASN A 256 5.07 -1.69 -41.80
C ASN A 256 5.07 -3.16 -41.36
N HIS A 257 4.34 -3.51 -40.30
CA HIS A 257 4.27 -4.88 -39.80
C HIS A 257 3.52 -5.80 -40.78
N VAL A 258 2.43 -5.30 -41.38
CA VAL A 258 1.62 -6.08 -42.33
C VAL A 258 2.02 -5.87 -43.81
N GLY A 259 3.07 -5.08 -44.09
CA GLY A 259 3.55 -4.83 -45.45
C GLY A 259 2.67 -3.88 -46.29
N VAL A 260 1.83 -3.07 -45.65
CA VAL A 260 0.99 -2.06 -46.33
C VAL A 260 1.80 -0.77 -46.49
N GLU A 261 2.13 -0.45 -47.74
CA GLU A 261 2.79 0.78 -48.14
C GLU A 261 1.94 1.54 -49.15
N ASN A 262 1.87 2.87 -49.02
CA ASN A 262 1.16 3.70 -50.00
C ASN A 262 2.09 4.09 -51.15
N ARG A 263 2.00 3.36 -52.27
CA ARG A 263 2.72 3.61 -53.53
C ARG A 263 1.78 4.13 -54.63
N SER A 264 0.60 4.64 -54.25
CA SER A 264 -0.46 5.09 -55.16
C SER A 264 -1.03 3.99 -56.06
N ARG A 265 -1.04 2.73 -55.61
CA ARG A 265 -1.72 1.62 -56.30
C ARG A 265 -3.23 1.66 -56.02
N PRO A 266 -4.07 1.03 -56.86
CA PRO A 266 -5.53 1.06 -56.71
C PRO A 266 -6.07 0.68 -55.32
N ALA A 267 -5.52 -0.36 -54.67
CA ALA A 267 -5.99 -0.77 -53.34
C ALA A 267 -5.33 0.00 -52.18
N ASP A 268 -4.23 0.73 -52.40
CA ASP A 268 -3.42 1.33 -51.32
C ASP A 268 -4.23 2.28 -50.43
N LYS A 269 -5.16 3.04 -51.03
CA LYS A 269 -6.04 3.96 -50.28
C LYS A 269 -6.98 3.20 -49.35
N TRP A 270 -7.56 2.09 -49.82
CA TRP A 270 -8.45 1.24 -49.03
C TRP A 270 -7.65 0.50 -47.93
N LEU A 271 -6.49 -0.05 -48.25
CA LEU A 271 -5.59 -0.67 -47.26
C LEU A 271 -5.11 0.33 -46.19
N GLY A 272 -4.79 1.56 -46.58
CA GLY A 272 -4.49 2.63 -45.63
C GLY A 272 -5.67 2.97 -44.72
N GLU A 273 -6.90 2.91 -45.24
CA GLU A 273 -8.11 3.03 -44.42
C GLU A 273 -8.26 1.86 -43.45
N VAL A 274 -8.01 0.62 -43.89
CA VAL A 274 -8.03 -0.58 -43.04
C VAL A 274 -7.05 -0.42 -41.88
N VAL A 275 -5.80 -0.01 -42.14
CA VAL A 275 -4.78 0.23 -41.11
C VAL A 275 -5.25 1.27 -40.09
N ARG A 276 -5.76 2.42 -40.57
CA ARG A 276 -6.27 3.50 -39.71
C ARG A 276 -7.44 3.04 -38.84
N TRP A 277 -8.37 2.27 -39.41
CA TRP A 277 -9.51 1.73 -38.66
C TRP A 277 -9.09 0.65 -37.65
N THR A 278 -8.11 -0.19 -38.02
CA THR A 278 -7.54 -1.17 -37.09
C THR A 278 -6.98 -0.49 -35.86
N TRP A 279 -6.22 0.61 -36.04
CA TRP A 279 -5.73 1.43 -34.93
C TRP A 279 -6.88 2.01 -34.11
N LYS A 280 -7.73 2.84 -34.73
CA LYS A 280 -8.72 3.66 -33.99
C LYS A 280 -9.87 2.87 -33.37
N VAL A 281 -10.27 1.76 -33.98
CA VAL A 281 -11.48 1.00 -33.56
C VAL A 281 -11.13 -0.21 -32.71
N LYS A 282 -9.96 -0.82 -32.90
CA LYS A 282 -9.57 -2.07 -32.21
C LYS A 282 -8.36 -1.87 -31.31
N LEU A 283 -7.19 -1.57 -31.89
CA LEU A 283 -5.91 -1.63 -31.19
C LEU A 283 -5.74 -0.54 -30.13
N TYR A 284 -6.17 0.71 -30.39
CA TYR A 284 -6.05 1.80 -29.43
C TYR A 284 -6.77 1.47 -28.12
N THR A 285 -8.07 1.13 -28.18
CA THR A 285 -8.87 0.82 -26.99
C THR A 285 -8.36 -0.40 -26.24
N HIS A 286 -7.89 -1.42 -26.96
CA HIS A 286 -7.28 -2.60 -26.37
C HIS A 286 -6.01 -2.22 -25.58
N LEU A 287 -5.06 -1.55 -26.24
CA LEU A 287 -3.79 -1.16 -25.64
C LEU A 287 -3.96 -0.11 -24.53
N GLU A 288 -4.92 0.80 -24.65
CA GLU A 288 -5.27 1.74 -23.58
C GLU A 288 -5.79 0.99 -22.35
N THR A 289 -6.64 -0.02 -22.54
CA THR A 289 -7.15 -0.85 -21.44
C THR A 289 -6.01 -1.62 -20.77
N ASP A 290 -5.12 -2.24 -21.54
CA ASP A 290 -3.95 -2.96 -21.02
C ASP A 290 -3.05 -2.04 -20.20
N LEU A 291 -2.65 -0.90 -20.77
CA LEU A 291 -1.70 0.02 -20.17
C LEU A 291 -2.28 0.76 -18.96
N PHE A 292 -3.58 1.08 -18.98
CA PHE A 292 -4.25 1.61 -17.79
C PHE A 292 -4.42 0.55 -16.70
N GLY A 293 -4.72 -0.69 -17.08
CA GLY A 293 -4.75 -1.81 -16.15
C GLY A 293 -3.40 -2.00 -15.47
N GLU A 294 -2.32 -2.03 -16.25
CA GLU A 294 -0.94 -2.14 -15.74
C GLU A 294 -0.55 -0.95 -14.85
N LEU A 295 -0.81 0.28 -15.28
CA LEU A 295 -0.53 1.48 -14.48
C LEU A 295 -1.29 1.43 -13.15
N ARG A 296 -2.58 1.06 -13.18
CA ARG A 296 -3.40 0.94 -11.98
C ARG A 296 -2.88 -0.15 -11.06
N ASP A 297 -2.57 -1.33 -11.58
CA ASP A 297 -2.07 -2.45 -10.77
C ASP A 297 -0.75 -2.10 -10.07
N ASN A 298 0.17 -1.43 -10.77
CA ASN A 298 1.43 -0.94 -10.21
C ASN A 298 1.18 0.14 -9.15
N ALA A 299 0.30 1.10 -9.45
CA ALA A 299 -0.03 2.19 -8.53
C ALA A 299 -0.70 1.68 -7.25
N GLU A 300 -1.64 0.75 -7.37
CA GLU A 300 -2.28 0.08 -6.24
C GLU A 300 -1.27 -0.71 -5.41
N GLY A 301 -0.37 -1.48 -6.05
CA GLY A 301 0.68 -2.22 -5.35
C GLY A 301 1.58 -1.31 -4.51
N GLU A 302 2.06 -0.20 -5.09
CA GLU A 302 2.86 0.80 -4.37
C GLU A 302 2.09 1.41 -3.19
N ALA A 303 0.82 1.77 -3.39
CA ALA A 303 -0.03 2.34 -2.33
C ALA A 303 -0.29 1.34 -1.20
N ILE A 304 -0.59 0.09 -1.53
CA ILE A 304 -0.81 -0.99 -0.56
C ILE A 304 0.47 -1.25 0.23
N ASN A 305 1.64 -1.21 -0.40
CA ASN A 305 2.91 -1.31 0.34
C ASN A 305 3.07 -0.17 1.34
N VAL A 306 2.73 1.07 0.97
CA VAL A 306 2.74 2.20 1.93
C VAL A 306 1.78 1.94 3.10
N PHE A 307 0.56 1.48 2.82
CA PHE A 307 -0.44 1.13 3.84
C PHE A 307 0.04 0.01 4.77
N ALA A 308 0.67 -1.01 4.21
CA ALA A 308 1.23 -2.15 4.94
C ALA A 308 2.29 -1.68 5.97
N HIS A 309 3.22 -0.82 5.55
CA HIS A 309 4.23 -0.30 6.47
C HIS A 309 3.63 0.63 7.55
N ASN A 310 2.64 1.46 7.19
CA ASN A 310 1.98 2.31 8.19
C ASN A 310 1.21 1.48 9.23
N LEU A 311 0.56 0.40 8.79
CA LEU A 311 -0.08 -0.55 9.70
C LEU A 311 0.96 -1.22 10.60
N HIS A 312 2.08 -1.66 10.03
CA HIS A 312 3.19 -2.26 10.78
C HIS A 312 3.68 -1.33 11.90
N ASP A 313 3.93 -0.05 11.58
CA ASP A 313 4.36 0.95 12.55
C ASP A 313 3.32 1.16 13.66
N LEU A 314 2.02 1.21 13.31
CA LEU A 314 0.93 1.33 14.27
C LEU A 314 0.81 0.12 15.21
N LEU A 315 0.96 -1.09 14.67
CA LEU A 315 0.88 -2.33 15.44
C LEU A 315 2.08 -2.52 16.37
N LEU A 316 3.26 -2.05 15.96
CA LEU A 316 4.48 -2.09 16.76
C LEU A 316 4.73 -0.81 17.56
N ALA A 317 3.73 0.06 17.68
CA ALA A 317 3.79 1.20 18.59
C ALA A 317 4.02 0.72 20.03
N ALA A 318 4.76 1.53 20.79
CA ALA A 318 5.11 1.21 22.17
C ALA A 318 3.85 1.01 23.03
N PRO A 319 3.70 -0.12 23.74
CA PRO A 319 2.63 -0.30 24.71
C PRO A 319 2.92 0.54 25.97
N ALA A 320 1.90 1.20 26.53
CA ALA A 320 2.04 1.85 27.84
C ALA A 320 2.05 0.84 29.00
N GLY A 321 1.63 -0.40 28.74
CA GLY A 321 1.69 -1.52 29.66
C GLY A 321 0.46 -1.67 30.56
N PRO A 322 0.52 -2.60 31.53
CA PRO A 322 -0.62 -2.97 32.37
C PRO A 322 -0.87 -1.91 33.46
N ARG A 323 -1.43 -0.76 33.07
CA ARG A 323 -1.69 0.39 33.94
C ARG A 323 -3.15 0.80 33.82
N ALA A 324 -3.79 1.13 34.94
CA ALA A 324 -5.18 1.57 34.95
C ALA A 324 -5.34 2.83 34.09
N THR A 325 -6.26 2.79 33.14
CA THR A 325 -6.37 3.79 32.06
C THR A 325 -7.81 4.28 31.92
N LEU A 326 -7.99 5.58 31.81
CA LEU A 326 -9.25 6.20 31.42
C LEU A 326 -9.18 6.54 29.92
N GLY A 327 -10.05 5.92 29.13
CA GLY A 327 -10.28 6.29 27.73
C GLY A 327 -11.27 7.43 27.64
N PHE A 328 -10.89 8.46 26.90
CA PHE A 328 -11.68 9.65 26.63
C PHE A 328 -11.86 9.75 25.11
N ASP A 329 -13.08 9.49 24.64
CA ASP A 329 -13.50 9.61 23.24
C ASP A 329 -14.18 10.97 23.04
N PRO A 330 -13.48 11.95 22.43
CA PRO A 330 -13.97 13.31 22.30
C PRO A 330 -15.28 13.44 21.51
N GLY A 331 -16.00 14.53 21.75
CA GLY A 331 -17.20 14.85 21.00
C GLY A 331 -17.82 16.16 21.45
N LEU A 332 -18.43 16.86 20.48
CA LEU A 332 -19.15 18.13 20.72
C LEU A 332 -20.61 17.85 21.13
N ARG A 333 -21.51 17.85 20.14
CA ARG A 333 -22.96 17.71 20.34
C ARG A 333 -23.37 16.43 21.07
N THR A 334 -22.70 15.32 20.80
CA THR A 334 -22.99 14.00 21.40
C THR A 334 -22.32 13.80 22.76
N GLY A 335 -21.53 14.77 23.22
CA GLY A 335 -20.71 14.65 24.41
C GLY A 335 -19.45 13.80 24.20
N CYS A 336 -18.58 13.84 25.20
CA CYS A 336 -17.39 13.01 25.26
C CYS A 336 -17.70 11.73 26.06
N LYS A 337 -17.28 10.59 25.52
CA LYS A 337 -17.54 9.28 26.12
C LYS A 337 -16.31 8.87 26.94
N ILE A 338 -16.55 8.38 28.14
CA ILE A 338 -15.50 7.99 29.08
C ILE A 338 -15.67 6.51 29.42
N ALA A 339 -14.56 5.78 29.41
CA ALA A 339 -14.46 4.41 29.91
C ALA A 339 -13.23 4.28 30.80
N VAL A 340 -13.33 3.57 31.91
CA VAL A 340 -12.20 3.28 32.81
C VAL A 340 -11.90 1.80 32.76
N VAL A 341 -10.66 1.43 32.43
CA VAL A 341 -10.18 0.05 32.43
C VAL A 341 -9.10 -0.15 33.49
N ASP A 342 -9.07 -1.32 34.14
CA ASP A 342 -7.97 -1.68 35.03
C ASP A 342 -6.70 -2.05 34.27
N ALA A 343 -5.63 -2.39 35.00
CA ALA A 343 -4.36 -2.83 34.44
C ALA A 343 -4.45 -4.06 33.50
N THR A 344 -5.53 -4.85 33.59
CA THR A 344 -5.78 -6.01 32.72
C THR A 344 -6.59 -5.66 31.47
N GLY A 345 -7.08 -4.42 31.38
CA GLY A 345 -7.98 -3.96 30.32
C GLY A 345 -9.45 -4.29 30.59
N LYS A 346 -9.81 -4.76 31.78
CA LYS A 346 -11.21 -4.99 32.17
C LYS A 346 -11.91 -3.66 32.40
N LEU A 347 -13.10 -3.49 31.80
CA LEU A 347 -13.95 -2.31 32.01
C LEU A 347 -14.44 -2.25 33.46
N LEU A 348 -14.23 -1.12 34.13
CA LEU A 348 -14.62 -0.88 35.51
C LEU A 348 -15.80 0.08 35.64
N ASP A 349 -15.81 1.14 34.83
CA ASP A 349 -16.81 2.20 34.90
C ASP A 349 -16.87 2.94 33.55
N TYR A 350 -17.98 3.63 33.28
CA TYR A 350 -18.17 4.42 32.07
C TYR A 350 -19.19 5.53 32.27
N THR A 351 -19.07 6.60 31.50
CA THR A 351 -20.05 7.70 31.53
C THR A 351 -19.96 8.55 30.27
N THR A 352 -20.92 9.45 30.09
CA THR A 352 -20.91 10.46 29.03
C THR A 352 -20.98 11.85 29.67
N VAL A 353 -20.02 12.69 29.31
CA VAL A 353 -19.87 14.06 29.81
C VAL A 353 -20.02 15.06 28.67
N TYR A 354 -20.32 16.32 28.99
CA TYR A 354 -20.59 17.34 27.97
C TYR A 354 -19.77 18.62 28.24
N PRO A 355 -18.44 18.53 28.31
CA PRO A 355 -17.58 19.67 28.62
C PRO A 355 -17.63 20.78 27.56
N HIS A 356 -17.96 20.42 26.32
CA HIS A 356 -17.86 21.29 25.14
C HIS A 356 -19.23 21.82 24.69
N ALA A 357 -19.22 22.66 23.66
CA ALA A 357 -20.44 23.15 23.04
C ALA A 357 -21.33 21.99 22.55
N PRO A 358 -22.67 22.06 22.74
CA PRO A 358 -23.42 23.24 23.18
C PRO A 358 -23.65 23.36 24.70
N LYS A 359 -23.31 22.36 25.52
CA LYS A 359 -23.63 22.38 26.97
C LYS A 359 -22.60 23.12 27.80
N ASN A 360 -21.32 23.04 27.43
CA ASN A 360 -20.20 23.72 28.11
C ASN A 360 -20.08 23.37 29.62
N ASP A 361 -20.34 22.12 30.02
CA ASP A 361 -20.29 21.65 31.41
C ASP A 361 -18.85 21.32 31.87
N TRP A 362 -17.93 22.28 31.75
CA TRP A 362 -16.48 22.10 31.92
C TRP A 362 -16.07 21.65 33.34
N ASP A 363 -16.34 22.46 34.36
CA ASP A 363 -15.94 22.19 35.76
C ASP A 363 -16.57 20.92 36.34
N ARG A 364 -17.83 20.66 35.96
CA ARG A 364 -18.54 19.44 36.36
C ARG A 364 -17.86 18.21 35.76
N THR A 365 -17.45 18.28 34.50
CA THR A 365 -16.73 17.20 33.82
C THR A 365 -15.39 16.91 34.51
N ILE A 366 -14.60 17.94 34.83
CA ILE A 366 -13.34 17.78 35.57
C ILE A 366 -13.58 17.08 36.91
N SER A 367 -14.64 17.43 37.63
CA SER A 367 -14.96 16.84 38.93
C SER A 367 -15.36 15.36 38.82
N ILE A 368 -16.13 15.00 37.79
CA ILE A 368 -16.50 13.60 37.48
C ILE A 368 -15.25 12.79 37.13
N MET A 369 -14.38 13.31 36.26
CA MET A 369 -13.14 12.65 35.87
C MET A 369 -12.19 12.44 37.07
N ALA A 370 -12.04 13.45 37.93
CA ALA A 370 -11.23 13.34 39.15
C ALA A 370 -11.74 12.22 40.07
N ALA A 371 -13.07 12.13 40.26
CA ALA A 371 -13.69 11.10 41.07
C ALA A 371 -13.46 9.69 40.50
N LEU A 372 -13.62 9.51 39.19
CA LEU A 372 -13.33 8.24 38.50
C LEU A 372 -11.85 7.85 38.63
N CYS A 373 -10.95 8.81 38.40
CA CYS A 373 -9.51 8.57 38.49
C CYS A 373 -9.09 8.16 39.91
N ALA A 374 -9.61 8.84 40.93
CA ALA A 374 -9.33 8.50 42.33
C ALA A 374 -9.92 7.13 42.71
N LYS A 375 -11.18 6.87 42.33
CA LYS A 375 -11.89 5.61 42.65
C LYS A 375 -11.17 4.38 42.08
N HIS A 376 -10.61 4.50 40.89
CA HIS A 376 -10.02 3.38 40.15
C HIS A 376 -8.50 3.41 40.07
N SER A 377 -7.85 4.33 40.79
CA SER A 377 -6.38 4.52 40.78
C SER A 377 -5.83 4.66 39.35
N VAL A 378 -6.49 5.49 38.53
CA VAL A 378 -6.10 5.71 37.14
C VAL A 378 -4.74 6.40 37.08
N GLU A 379 -3.84 5.84 36.27
CA GLU A 379 -2.51 6.38 36.04
C GLU A 379 -2.39 7.11 34.69
N LEU A 380 -3.18 6.66 33.71
CA LEU A 380 -3.13 7.12 32.32
C LEU A 380 -4.49 7.62 31.85
N ILE A 381 -4.50 8.71 31.08
CA ILE A 381 -5.67 9.15 30.32
C ILE A 381 -5.35 9.06 28.83
N ALA A 382 -6.03 8.17 28.12
CA ALA A 382 -5.98 8.01 26.68
C ALA A 382 -7.03 8.91 26.02
N ILE A 383 -6.62 9.84 25.17
CA ILE A 383 -7.50 10.80 24.51
C ILE A 383 -7.53 10.48 23.02
N GLY A 384 -8.70 10.20 22.46
CA GLY A 384 -8.86 10.00 21.01
C GLY A 384 -8.47 11.26 20.22
N ASN A 385 -7.83 11.10 19.07
CA ASN A 385 -7.37 12.23 18.25
C ASN A 385 -8.39 12.78 17.25
N GLY A 386 -9.69 12.47 17.40
CA GLY A 386 -10.74 12.94 16.51
C GLY A 386 -11.27 14.34 16.76
N THR A 387 -12.55 14.51 16.48
CA THR A 387 -13.26 15.79 16.60
C THR A 387 -13.32 16.24 18.06
N ALA A 388 -12.95 17.49 18.34
CA ALA A 388 -12.86 18.07 19.68
C ALA A 388 -11.74 17.49 20.59
N SER A 389 -10.73 16.85 19.99
CA SER A 389 -9.64 16.23 20.75
C SER A 389 -8.73 17.25 21.44
N ARG A 390 -8.53 18.45 20.87
CA ARG A 390 -7.75 19.53 21.50
C ARG A 390 -8.42 20.11 22.73
N GLU A 391 -9.70 20.41 22.63
CA GLU A 391 -10.51 20.93 23.74
C GLU A 391 -10.53 19.90 24.88
N SER A 392 -10.55 18.62 24.52
CA SER A 392 -10.46 17.49 25.45
C SER A 392 -9.07 17.36 26.07
N ASP A 393 -8.00 17.55 25.29
CA ASP A 393 -6.62 17.59 25.80
C ASP A 393 -6.41 18.73 26.80
N LYS A 394 -6.95 19.92 26.52
CA LYS A 394 -6.96 21.06 27.43
C LYS A 394 -7.73 20.77 28.72
N LEU A 395 -8.93 20.19 28.61
CA LEU A 395 -9.73 19.76 29.76
C LEU A 395 -8.96 18.80 30.67
N VAL A 396 -8.28 17.81 30.07
CA VAL A 396 -7.46 16.84 30.81
C VAL A 396 -6.21 17.50 31.40
N ALA A 397 -5.58 18.45 30.71
CA ALA A 397 -4.46 19.21 31.24
C ALA A 397 -4.86 20.01 32.49
N GLU A 398 -6.04 20.63 32.49
CA GLU A 398 -6.59 21.32 33.65
C GLU A 398 -6.90 20.36 34.80
N LEU A 399 -7.44 19.17 34.53
CA LEU A 399 -7.63 18.11 35.52
C LEU A 399 -6.30 17.72 36.19
N VAL A 400 -5.25 17.45 35.40
CA VAL A 400 -3.92 17.09 35.91
C VAL A 400 -3.32 18.20 36.78
N LYS A 401 -3.48 19.46 36.35
CA LYS A 401 -3.01 20.63 37.11
C LYS A 401 -3.78 20.84 38.42
N LYS A 402 -5.09 20.60 38.43
CA LYS A 402 -5.96 20.77 39.60
C LYS A 402 -5.79 19.65 40.63
N TYR A 403 -5.43 18.45 40.18
CA TYR A 403 -5.27 17.26 41.04
C TYR A 403 -3.89 16.57 40.87
N PRO A 404 -2.78 17.26 41.18
CA PRO A 404 -1.43 16.71 40.99
C PRO A 404 -1.14 15.44 41.82
N ALA A 405 -1.87 15.24 42.93
CA ALA A 405 -1.75 14.06 43.77
C ALA A 405 -2.13 12.75 43.06
N LEU A 406 -2.94 12.81 41.99
CA LEU A 406 -3.34 11.64 41.21
C LEU A 406 -2.23 11.13 40.27
N LYS A 407 -1.16 11.92 40.03
CA LYS A 407 -0.01 11.55 39.18
C LYS A 407 -0.41 11.01 37.79
N ILE A 408 -1.45 11.59 37.21
CA ILE A 408 -2.00 11.17 35.92
C ILE A 408 -1.08 11.65 34.79
N THR A 409 -0.86 10.77 33.81
CA THR A 409 -0.23 11.13 32.53
C THR A 409 -1.28 11.11 31.42
N LYS A 410 -1.41 12.20 30.67
CA LYS A 410 -2.31 12.29 29.51
C LYS A 410 -1.56 11.93 28.22
N ILE A 411 -2.19 11.14 27.35
CA ILE A 411 -1.61 10.70 26.08
C ILE A 411 -2.69 10.74 24.99
N MET A 412 -2.32 11.29 23.85
CA MET A 412 -3.14 11.27 22.64
C MET A 412 -2.97 9.94 21.91
N VAL A 413 -4.08 9.36 21.46
CA VAL A 413 -4.14 8.04 20.84
C VAL A 413 -4.96 8.15 19.57
N SER A 414 -4.51 7.46 18.51
CA SER A 414 -5.29 7.36 17.28
C SER A 414 -6.67 6.74 17.55
N GLU A 415 -7.74 7.34 17.03
CA GLU A 415 -9.08 6.75 17.04
C GLU A 415 -9.39 5.91 15.79
N ALA A 416 -8.41 5.76 14.88
CA ALA A 416 -8.59 5.03 13.63
C ALA A 416 -9.18 3.62 13.89
N GLY A 417 -10.30 3.32 13.25
CA GLY A 417 -11.01 2.04 13.43
C GLY A 417 -11.79 1.87 14.74
N ALA A 418 -11.74 2.80 15.71
CA ALA A 418 -12.49 2.67 16.97
C ALA A 418 -14.02 2.65 16.73
N SER A 419 -14.50 3.45 15.78
CA SER A 419 -15.90 3.45 15.34
C SER A 419 -16.30 2.17 14.60
N VAL A 420 -15.37 1.56 13.86
CA VAL A 420 -15.61 0.27 13.19
C VAL A 420 -15.68 -0.85 14.23
N TYR A 421 -14.76 -0.84 15.19
CA TYR A 421 -14.78 -1.75 16.33
C TYR A 421 -16.10 -1.64 17.10
N SER A 422 -16.53 -0.45 17.49
CA SER A 422 -17.70 -0.26 18.34
C SER A 422 -19.00 -0.81 17.75
N ALA A 423 -19.13 -0.71 16.42
CA ALA A 423 -20.25 -1.24 15.63
C ALA A 423 -20.10 -2.72 15.24
N SER A 424 -18.96 -3.37 15.56
CA SER A 424 -18.69 -4.75 15.18
C SER A 424 -19.48 -5.76 16.04
N GLU A 425 -19.71 -6.95 15.48
CA GLU A 425 -20.26 -8.07 16.24
C GLU A 425 -19.37 -8.49 17.41
N LEU A 426 -18.05 -8.37 17.27
CA LEU A 426 -17.11 -8.71 18.33
C LEU A 426 -17.31 -7.79 19.54
N ALA A 427 -17.36 -6.48 19.32
CA ALA A 427 -17.62 -5.52 20.39
C ALA A 427 -19.02 -5.70 21.00
N ALA A 428 -20.03 -6.06 20.20
CA ALA A 428 -21.36 -6.37 20.71
C ALA A 428 -21.37 -7.63 21.62
N ARG A 429 -20.49 -8.61 21.35
CA ARG A 429 -20.32 -9.79 22.22
C ARG A 429 -19.48 -9.49 23.46
N GLU A 430 -18.42 -8.68 23.35
CA GLU A 430 -17.63 -8.25 24.51
C GLU A 430 -18.46 -7.38 25.46
N PHE A 431 -19.35 -6.55 24.91
CA PHE A 431 -20.09 -5.53 25.64
C PHE A 431 -21.57 -5.43 25.23
N PRO A 432 -22.40 -6.45 25.51
CA PRO A 432 -23.79 -6.50 25.05
C PRO A 432 -24.65 -5.35 25.61
N ASP A 433 -24.43 -4.99 26.87
CA ASP A 433 -25.24 -4.01 27.61
C ASP A 433 -24.74 -2.56 27.46
N LEU A 434 -23.62 -2.35 26.76
CA LEU A 434 -23.07 -1.01 26.51
C LEU A 434 -23.56 -0.45 25.18
N ASP A 435 -23.93 0.82 25.21
CA ASP A 435 -24.20 1.60 24.00
C ASP A 435 -22.97 1.64 23.08
N VAL A 436 -23.24 1.67 21.77
CA VAL A 436 -22.21 1.68 20.73
C VAL A 436 -21.21 2.82 20.93
N SER A 437 -21.66 3.99 21.38
CA SER A 437 -20.77 5.14 21.58
C SER A 437 -19.74 4.94 22.70
N ILE A 438 -20.07 4.17 23.75
CA ILE A 438 -19.13 3.92 24.86
C ILE A 438 -18.06 2.90 24.46
N ARG A 439 -18.40 1.92 23.62
CA ARG A 439 -17.45 0.88 23.16
C ARG A 439 -16.21 1.48 22.48
N GLY A 440 -16.37 2.62 21.80
CA GLY A 440 -15.24 3.37 21.23
C GLY A 440 -14.25 3.86 22.30
N ALA A 441 -14.76 4.44 23.40
CA ALA A 441 -13.92 4.88 24.52
C ALA A 441 -13.18 3.72 25.21
N VAL A 442 -13.81 2.53 25.30
CA VAL A 442 -13.14 1.32 25.79
C VAL A 442 -11.96 0.94 24.89
N SER A 443 -12.14 1.01 23.57
CA SER A 443 -11.09 0.71 22.60
C SER A 443 -9.93 1.70 22.70
N ILE A 444 -10.22 3.00 22.86
CA ILE A 444 -9.18 4.03 23.05
C ILE A 444 -8.34 3.75 24.31
N ALA A 445 -8.98 3.37 25.42
CA ALA A 445 -8.27 3.05 26.66
C ALA A 445 -7.34 1.84 26.49
N ARG A 446 -7.85 0.74 25.93
CA ARG A 446 -7.10 -0.51 25.75
C ARG A 446 -5.97 -0.37 24.73
N ARG A 447 -6.18 0.44 23.69
CA ARG A 447 -5.17 0.72 22.67
C ARG A 447 -3.93 1.41 23.24
N LEU A 448 -4.09 2.26 24.26
CA LEU A 448 -2.95 2.85 24.96
C LEU A 448 -2.17 1.79 25.75
N GLN A 449 -2.87 0.86 26.41
CA GLN A 449 -2.24 -0.21 27.18
C GLN A 449 -1.41 -1.12 26.28
N ASP A 450 -2.02 -1.61 25.19
CA ASP A 450 -1.35 -2.39 24.15
C ASP A 450 -2.01 -2.17 22.77
N PRO A 451 -1.36 -1.40 21.87
CA PRO A 451 -1.90 -1.14 20.53
C PRO A 451 -2.15 -2.41 19.73
N LEU A 452 -1.22 -3.38 19.79
CA LEU A 452 -1.32 -4.63 19.04
C LEU A 452 -2.55 -5.42 19.47
N ALA A 453 -2.73 -5.63 20.78
CA ALA A 453 -3.80 -6.46 21.33
C ALA A 453 -5.21 -5.92 21.05
N GLU A 454 -5.34 -4.59 20.90
CA GLU A 454 -6.63 -3.95 20.61
C GLU A 454 -6.88 -3.79 19.09
N LEU A 455 -5.87 -3.41 18.30
CA LEU A 455 -6.02 -3.21 16.85
C LEU A 455 -6.32 -4.51 16.08
N VAL A 456 -5.82 -5.66 16.55
CA VAL A 456 -6.11 -6.98 15.93
C VAL A 456 -7.58 -7.39 16.00
N LYS A 457 -8.40 -6.72 16.83
CA LYS A 457 -9.85 -6.94 16.92
C LYS A 457 -10.62 -6.32 15.76
N ILE A 458 -9.97 -5.49 14.96
CA ILE A 458 -10.55 -4.75 13.84
C ILE A 458 -10.16 -5.47 12.55
N ASP A 459 -11.04 -5.48 11.55
CA ASP A 459 -10.64 -5.88 10.19
C ASP A 459 -9.47 -4.98 9.75
N PRO A 460 -8.28 -5.53 9.40
CA PRO A 460 -7.10 -4.73 9.10
C PRO A 460 -7.33 -3.69 8.00
N LYS A 461 -8.15 -4.01 7.00
CA LYS A 461 -8.48 -3.07 5.90
C LYS A 461 -9.42 -1.93 6.33
N SER A 462 -10.00 -2.02 7.53
CA SER A 462 -10.84 -0.98 8.12
C SER A 462 -10.07 -0.09 9.09
N ILE A 463 -8.81 -0.41 9.39
CA ILE A 463 -7.90 0.50 10.06
C ILE A 463 -7.44 1.51 9.01
N GLY A 464 -7.73 2.79 9.22
CA GLY A 464 -7.37 3.86 8.29
C GLY A 464 -5.86 4.10 8.32
N VAL A 465 -5.14 3.53 7.36
CA VAL A 465 -3.66 3.56 7.29
C VAL A 465 -3.13 4.34 6.08
N GLY A 466 -4.03 4.92 5.28
CA GLY A 466 -3.65 5.94 4.33
C GLY A 466 -4.80 6.52 3.50
N GLN A 467 -4.47 7.58 2.76
CA GLN A 467 -5.41 8.19 1.82
C GLN A 467 -5.69 7.24 0.66
N TYR A 468 -6.92 7.24 0.15
CA TYR A 468 -7.34 6.42 -1.00
C TYR A 468 -7.33 4.90 -0.76
N GLN A 469 -7.27 4.45 0.49
CA GLN A 469 -7.35 3.03 0.86
C GLN A 469 -8.62 2.34 0.34
N HIS A 470 -9.72 3.07 0.17
CA HIS A 470 -10.96 2.55 -0.41
C HIS A 470 -10.95 2.50 -1.94
N ASP A 471 -10.00 3.19 -2.58
CA ASP A 471 -9.91 3.31 -4.04
C ASP A 471 -9.00 2.23 -4.67
N VAL A 472 -8.24 1.48 -3.86
CA VAL A 472 -7.41 0.35 -4.30
C VAL A 472 -8.18 -0.98 -4.27
N SER A 473 -7.65 -2.02 -4.93
CA SER A 473 -8.19 -3.37 -4.86
C SER A 473 -8.31 -3.89 -3.43
N GLN A 474 -9.55 -4.05 -2.95
CA GLN A 474 -9.84 -4.49 -1.58
C GLN A 474 -9.35 -5.91 -1.29
N LEU A 475 -9.24 -6.76 -2.33
CA LEU A 475 -8.69 -8.11 -2.19
C LEU A 475 -7.17 -8.08 -1.95
N LYS A 476 -6.44 -7.27 -2.74
CA LYS A 476 -4.99 -7.10 -2.57
C LYS A 476 -4.68 -6.43 -1.23
N LEU A 477 -5.45 -5.39 -0.89
CA LEU A 477 -5.32 -4.67 0.39
C LEU A 477 -5.51 -5.60 1.59
N ALA A 478 -6.61 -6.38 1.62
CA ALA A 478 -6.87 -7.29 2.73
C ALA A 478 -5.73 -8.29 2.92
N ARG A 479 -5.25 -8.92 1.84
CA ARG A 479 -4.11 -9.85 1.90
C ARG A 479 -2.84 -9.20 2.42
N GLY A 480 -2.49 -8.01 1.90
CA GLY A 480 -1.28 -7.30 2.32
C GLY A 480 -1.32 -6.89 3.79
N LEU A 481 -2.46 -6.40 4.28
CA LEU A 481 -2.61 -5.99 5.68
C LEU A 481 -2.76 -7.18 6.63
N ASP A 482 -3.40 -8.27 6.22
CA ASP A 482 -3.46 -9.52 7.00
C ASP A 482 -2.06 -10.11 7.21
N ALA A 483 -1.19 -10.07 6.18
CA ALA A 483 0.20 -10.52 6.29
C ALA A 483 0.98 -9.68 7.32
N VAL A 484 0.85 -8.35 7.28
CA VAL A 484 1.47 -7.46 8.27
C VAL A 484 0.99 -7.76 9.69
N VAL A 485 -0.31 -8.00 9.87
CA VAL A 485 -0.85 -8.35 11.20
C VAL A 485 -0.28 -9.68 11.70
N GLU A 486 -0.18 -10.69 10.84
CA GLU A 486 0.45 -11.97 11.17
C GLU A 486 1.92 -11.74 11.57
N ASP A 487 2.68 -10.98 10.79
CA ASP A 487 4.09 -10.71 11.05
C ASP A 487 4.29 -9.98 12.38
N CYS A 488 3.54 -8.90 12.63
CA CYS A 488 3.64 -8.14 13.88
C CYS A 488 3.24 -8.97 15.12
N VAL A 489 2.16 -9.76 15.04
CA VAL A 489 1.71 -10.59 16.17
C VAL A 489 2.73 -11.67 16.50
N ASN A 490 3.28 -12.34 15.49
CA ASN A 490 4.28 -13.39 15.70
C ASN A 490 5.67 -12.82 16.05
N ALA A 491 6.01 -11.60 15.60
CA ALA A 491 7.19 -10.87 16.03
C ALA A 491 7.17 -10.61 17.54
N VAL A 492 6.06 -10.10 18.08
CA VAL A 492 5.90 -9.82 19.52
C VAL A 492 5.70 -11.11 20.33
N GLY A 493 5.00 -12.09 19.77
CA GLY A 493 4.56 -13.29 20.48
C GLY A 493 3.49 -12.97 21.53
N VAL A 494 2.76 -13.99 21.98
CA VAL A 494 1.51 -13.78 22.73
C VAL A 494 1.49 -14.63 23.98
N ASP A 495 1.17 -14.05 25.14
CA ASP A 495 0.92 -14.81 26.35
C ASP A 495 -0.43 -15.55 26.23
N VAL A 496 -0.37 -16.87 26.14
CA VAL A 496 -1.54 -17.72 25.91
C VAL A 496 -2.55 -17.67 27.06
N ASN A 497 -2.11 -17.26 28.25
CA ASN A 497 -2.97 -17.19 29.43
C ASN A 497 -3.78 -15.89 29.54
N THR A 498 -3.43 -14.87 28.77
CA THR A 498 -4.10 -13.55 28.82
C THR A 498 -4.67 -13.12 27.48
N ALA A 499 -4.17 -13.69 26.38
CA ALA A 499 -4.60 -13.33 25.03
C ALA A 499 -6.10 -13.54 24.77
N SER A 500 -6.64 -12.64 23.96
CA SER A 500 -7.99 -12.74 23.40
C SER A 500 -8.04 -13.72 22.22
N VAL A 501 -9.25 -14.17 21.88
CA VAL A 501 -9.49 -14.99 20.69
C VAL A 501 -9.00 -14.27 19.42
N ALA A 502 -9.23 -12.96 19.32
CA ALA A 502 -8.81 -12.17 18.15
C ALA A 502 -7.29 -12.17 17.97
N LEU A 503 -6.53 -11.99 19.05
CA LEU A 503 -5.08 -12.02 19.02
C LEU A 503 -4.53 -13.42 18.70
N LEU A 504 -5.08 -14.46 19.35
CA LEU A 504 -4.68 -15.85 19.09
C LEU A 504 -4.97 -16.29 17.65
N THR A 505 -6.02 -15.75 17.02
CA THR A 505 -6.35 -16.08 15.62
C THR A 505 -5.25 -15.66 14.65
N ARG A 506 -4.37 -14.73 15.03
CA ARG A 506 -3.27 -14.21 14.21
C ARG A 506 -1.93 -14.91 14.46
N ILE A 507 -1.88 -15.87 15.38
CA ILE A 507 -0.67 -16.68 15.62
C ILE A 507 -0.49 -17.70 14.51
N SER A 508 0.76 -17.90 14.10
CA SER A 508 1.17 -18.92 13.12
C SER A 508 0.51 -20.28 13.40
N GLY A 509 -0.15 -20.84 12.39
CA GLY A 509 -0.81 -22.14 12.47
C GLY A 509 -2.15 -22.16 13.21
N LEU A 510 -2.59 -21.05 13.81
CA LEU A 510 -3.88 -20.94 14.46
C LEU A 510 -4.94 -20.33 13.53
N ASN A 511 -6.20 -20.50 13.93
CA ASN A 511 -7.37 -19.91 13.28
C ASN A 511 -8.43 -19.60 14.34
N ALA A 512 -9.55 -19.01 13.93
CA ALA A 512 -10.62 -18.60 14.85
C ALA A 512 -11.14 -19.75 15.72
N THR A 513 -11.25 -20.97 15.17
CA THR A 513 -11.73 -22.14 15.91
C THR A 513 -10.72 -22.59 16.97
N LEU A 514 -9.44 -22.68 16.61
CA LEU A 514 -8.39 -23.06 17.56
C LEU A 514 -8.20 -22.01 18.66
N ALA A 515 -8.25 -20.72 18.31
CA ALA A 515 -8.20 -19.62 19.26
C ALA A 515 -9.35 -19.70 20.29
N GLN A 516 -10.58 -19.97 19.84
CA GLN A 516 -11.71 -20.21 20.74
C GLN A 516 -11.51 -21.43 21.64
N ASN A 517 -10.99 -22.53 21.09
CA ASN A 517 -10.73 -23.75 21.87
C ASN A 517 -9.66 -23.53 22.94
N ILE A 518 -8.60 -22.76 22.65
CA ILE A 518 -7.55 -22.42 23.62
C ILE A 518 -8.15 -21.63 24.79
N VAL A 519 -8.94 -20.58 24.49
CA VAL A 519 -9.59 -19.77 25.52
C VAL A 519 -10.58 -20.61 26.33
N ALA A 520 -11.43 -21.39 25.67
CA ALA A 520 -12.38 -22.27 26.35
C ALA A 520 -11.70 -23.31 27.26
N HIS A 521 -10.56 -23.89 26.83
CA HIS A 521 -9.78 -24.79 27.67
C HIS A 521 -9.20 -24.07 28.88
N ARG A 522 -8.63 -22.87 28.70
CA ARG A 522 -8.10 -22.07 29.81
C ARG A 522 -9.20 -21.69 30.81
N ASP A 523 -10.38 -21.33 30.33
CA ASP A 523 -11.51 -20.96 31.18
C ASP A 523 -12.05 -22.16 31.97
N ALA A 524 -12.04 -23.37 31.38
CA ALA A 524 -12.53 -24.59 32.01
C ALA A 524 -11.50 -25.28 32.93
N ASN A 525 -10.21 -25.20 32.60
CA ASN A 525 -9.14 -25.96 33.25
C ASN A 525 -8.14 -25.09 34.03
N GLY A 526 -8.27 -23.76 33.97
CA GLY A 526 -7.30 -22.81 34.51
C GLY A 526 -6.16 -22.49 33.54
N PRO A 527 -5.20 -21.63 33.96
CA PRO A 527 -4.07 -21.22 33.13
C PRO A 527 -3.19 -22.42 32.74
N PHE A 528 -2.63 -22.38 31.55
CA PHE A 528 -1.63 -23.34 31.09
C PHE A 528 -0.32 -23.15 31.88
N ALA A 529 0.18 -24.22 32.50
CA ALA A 529 1.45 -24.20 33.24
C ALA A 529 2.69 -24.39 32.33
N THR A 530 2.50 -25.01 31.16
CA THR A 530 3.54 -25.21 30.15
C THR A 530 2.97 -25.21 28.73
N ARG A 531 3.80 -24.98 27.72
CA ARG A 531 3.44 -25.13 26.30
C ARG A 531 2.96 -26.54 25.98
N ALA A 532 3.57 -27.56 26.58
CA ALA A 532 3.17 -28.96 26.36
C ALA A 532 1.69 -29.23 26.70
N ALA A 533 1.11 -28.46 27.64
CA ALA A 533 -0.31 -28.56 27.98
C ALA A 533 -1.24 -28.15 26.83
N LEU A 534 -0.78 -27.34 25.87
CA LEU A 534 -1.56 -26.93 24.69
C LEU A 534 -1.94 -28.12 23.80
N LYS A 535 -1.17 -29.22 23.83
CA LYS A 535 -1.50 -30.46 23.12
C LYS A 535 -2.79 -31.12 23.60
N LYS A 536 -3.33 -30.71 24.77
CA LYS A 536 -4.61 -31.19 25.30
C LYS A 536 -5.81 -30.39 24.76
N VAL A 537 -5.56 -29.28 24.07
CA VAL A 537 -6.63 -28.45 23.49
C VAL A 537 -7.26 -29.18 22.30
N SER A 538 -8.59 -29.18 22.25
CA SER A 538 -9.35 -29.82 21.17
C SER A 538 -8.93 -29.32 19.80
N ARG A 539 -8.67 -30.25 18.87
CA ARG A 539 -8.24 -30.02 17.47
C ARG A 539 -6.84 -29.41 17.31
N LEU A 540 -6.09 -29.18 18.39
CA LEU A 540 -4.70 -28.72 18.31
C LEU A 540 -3.78 -29.92 18.07
N GLY A 541 -3.57 -30.26 16.80
CA GLY A 541 -2.72 -31.37 16.37
C GLY A 541 -1.23 -31.07 16.40
N GLU A 542 -0.39 -32.06 16.09
CA GLU A 542 1.07 -31.93 16.14
C GLU A 542 1.62 -30.85 15.20
N LYS A 543 1.13 -30.79 13.95
CA LYS A 543 1.56 -29.75 13.00
C LYS A 543 1.18 -28.35 13.46
N THR A 544 -0.04 -28.17 13.97
CA THR A 544 -0.48 -26.90 14.56
C THR A 544 0.37 -26.51 15.76
N PHE A 545 0.70 -27.47 16.62
CA PHE A 545 1.59 -27.22 17.76
C PHE A 545 2.98 -26.79 17.30
N GLU A 546 3.56 -27.46 16.31
CA GLU A 546 4.84 -27.06 15.70
C GLU A 546 4.78 -25.62 15.20
N GLN A 547 3.76 -25.24 14.44
CA GLN A 547 3.67 -23.89 13.89
C GLN A 547 3.48 -22.82 14.98
N ALA A 548 2.66 -23.09 16.00
CA ALA A 548 2.24 -22.08 16.97
C ALA A 548 3.13 -21.98 18.22
N ALA A 549 3.76 -23.07 18.67
CA ALA A 549 4.28 -23.18 20.03
C ALA A 549 5.38 -22.16 20.33
N GLY A 550 6.26 -21.85 19.37
CA GLY A 550 7.30 -20.86 19.56
C GLY A 550 6.80 -19.41 19.69
N PHE A 551 5.56 -19.14 19.29
CA PHE A 551 4.94 -17.81 19.34
C PHE A 551 3.97 -17.64 20.53
N LEU A 552 3.50 -18.75 21.11
CA LEU A 552 2.70 -18.76 22.33
C LEU A 552 3.61 -18.82 23.54
N ARG A 553 3.53 -17.84 24.44
CA ARG A 553 4.32 -17.76 25.66
C ARG A 553 3.50 -18.18 26.87
N VAL A 554 4.14 -18.82 27.83
CA VAL A 554 3.57 -19.10 29.15
C VAL A 554 4.41 -18.36 30.19
N MET A 555 3.88 -17.24 30.67
CA MET A 555 4.56 -16.42 31.66
C MET A 555 4.47 -17.10 33.04
N ASN A 556 5.59 -17.11 33.78
CA ASN A 556 5.68 -17.70 35.13
C ASN A 556 5.25 -19.19 35.22
N GLY A 557 5.47 -19.96 34.16
CA GLY A 557 5.18 -21.40 34.11
C GLY A 557 6.25 -22.29 34.75
N ASP A 558 6.02 -23.61 34.70
CA ASP A 558 6.92 -24.61 35.28
C ASP A 558 8.27 -24.68 34.54
N ASN A 559 8.23 -24.57 33.21
CA ASN A 559 9.40 -24.53 32.35
C ASN A 559 9.78 -23.08 32.01
N PRO A 560 10.97 -22.59 32.41
CA PRO A 560 11.38 -21.22 32.16
C PRO A 560 11.55 -20.88 30.66
N LEU A 561 11.78 -21.88 29.81
CA LEU A 561 11.92 -21.67 28.36
C LEU A 561 10.60 -21.29 27.68
N ASP A 562 9.46 -21.58 28.29
CA ASP A 562 8.14 -21.31 27.72
C ASP A 562 7.81 -19.80 27.68
N ALA A 563 8.57 -18.97 28.39
CA ALA A 563 8.49 -17.51 28.32
C ALA A 563 9.35 -16.89 27.20
N SER A 564 10.18 -17.69 26.54
CA SER A 564 11.10 -17.26 25.47
C SER A 564 10.54 -17.59 24.06
N ALA A 565 11.21 -17.12 23.01
CA ALA A 565 10.96 -17.55 21.64
C ALA A 565 11.67 -18.87 21.29
N VAL A 566 12.36 -19.53 22.22
CA VAL A 566 12.97 -20.85 21.96
C VAL A 566 11.86 -21.86 21.66
N HIS A 567 11.91 -22.47 20.48
CA HIS A 567 10.93 -23.47 20.07
C HIS A 567 11.07 -24.78 20.89
N PRO A 568 9.97 -25.47 21.26
CA PRO A 568 10.05 -26.73 22.00
C PRO A 568 10.89 -27.83 21.35
N GLU A 569 11.02 -27.82 20.01
CA GLU A 569 11.90 -28.76 19.29
C GLU A 569 13.38 -28.61 19.68
N ALA A 570 13.78 -27.42 20.13
CA ALA A 570 15.15 -27.10 20.54
C ALA A 570 15.37 -27.21 22.06
N TYR A 571 14.38 -27.63 22.85
CA TYR A 571 14.57 -27.82 24.31
C TYR A 571 15.68 -28.82 24.65
N PRO A 572 15.82 -29.97 23.95
CA PRO A 572 16.96 -30.87 24.17
C PRO A 572 18.31 -30.21 23.87
N LEU A 573 18.37 -29.28 22.91
CA LEU A 573 19.58 -28.51 22.61
C LEU A 573 19.94 -27.57 23.76
N VAL A 574 18.97 -26.84 24.32
CA VAL A 574 19.21 -25.99 25.50
C VAL A 574 19.64 -26.81 26.71
N GLN A 575 19.08 -28.01 26.90
CA GLN A 575 19.52 -28.93 27.96
C GLN A 575 20.98 -29.38 27.77
N ARG A 576 21.43 -29.60 26.53
CA ARG A 576 22.85 -29.87 26.25
C ARG A 576 23.75 -28.67 26.53
N ILE A 577 23.29 -27.44 26.26
CA ILE A 577 24.02 -26.21 26.61
C ILE A 577 24.17 -26.11 28.14
N ALA A 578 23.08 -26.33 28.87
CA ALA A 578 23.06 -26.36 30.34
C ALA A 578 24.03 -27.41 30.90
N ALA A 579 23.96 -28.65 30.40
CA ALA A 579 24.87 -29.72 30.80
C ALA A 579 26.34 -29.43 30.45
N GLY A 580 26.59 -28.89 29.25
CA GLY A 580 27.94 -28.53 28.79
C GLY A 580 28.55 -27.32 29.53
N THR A 581 27.74 -26.59 30.29
CA THR A 581 28.17 -25.45 31.11
C THR A 581 28.10 -25.73 32.61
N ASP A 582 27.68 -26.94 33.00
CA ASP A 582 27.46 -27.36 34.39
C ASP A 582 26.57 -26.39 35.18
N ARG A 583 25.51 -25.90 34.52
CA ARG A 583 24.59 -24.89 35.06
C ARG A 583 23.14 -25.28 34.81
N ASP A 584 22.27 -24.88 35.72
CA ASP A 584 20.82 -24.95 35.50
C ASP A 584 20.36 -23.87 34.50
N ILE A 585 19.32 -24.17 33.72
CA ILE A 585 18.72 -23.27 32.73
C ILE A 585 18.30 -21.94 33.38
N ARG A 586 17.69 -21.97 34.58
CA ARG A 586 17.26 -20.72 35.26
C ARG A 586 18.46 -19.85 35.63
N SER A 587 19.62 -20.45 35.87
CA SER A 587 20.86 -19.71 36.16
C SER A 587 21.50 -19.10 34.92
N LEU A 588 21.21 -19.63 33.72
CA LEU A 588 21.71 -19.07 32.46
C LEU A 588 20.92 -17.84 32.02
N ILE A 589 19.63 -17.80 32.34
CA ILE A 589 18.73 -16.73 31.91
C ILE A 589 19.17 -15.38 32.47
N GLY A 590 19.40 -14.40 31.60
CA GLY A 590 19.82 -13.05 31.98
C GLY A 590 21.32 -12.89 32.29
N ASP A 591 22.13 -13.95 32.23
CA ASP A 591 23.59 -13.84 32.44
C ASP A 591 24.30 -13.44 31.13
N SER A 592 24.10 -12.19 30.72
CA SER A 592 24.66 -11.63 29.48
C SER A 592 26.17 -11.81 29.38
N SER A 593 26.87 -11.76 30.52
CA SER A 593 28.34 -11.84 30.57
C SER A 593 28.85 -13.24 30.24
N PHE A 594 28.13 -14.27 30.69
CA PHE A 594 28.48 -15.66 30.45
C PHE A 594 28.04 -16.10 29.06
N LEU A 595 26.80 -15.81 28.67
CA LEU A 595 26.23 -16.24 27.38
C LEU A 595 27.05 -15.70 26.19
N LYS A 596 27.53 -14.45 26.26
CA LYS A 596 28.40 -13.86 25.23
C LYS A 596 29.77 -14.51 25.10
N ARG A 597 30.22 -15.26 26.12
CA ARG A 597 31.52 -15.99 26.09
C ARG A 597 31.39 -17.39 25.51
N LEU A 598 30.18 -17.91 25.36
CA LEU A 598 29.96 -19.23 24.76
C LEU A 598 30.28 -19.19 23.27
N ASP A 599 30.90 -20.26 22.76
CA ASP A 599 31.11 -20.47 21.34
C ASP A 599 29.89 -21.21 20.77
N PRO A 600 29.04 -20.57 19.93
CA PRO A 600 27.84 -21.20 19.40
C PRO A 600 28.13 -22.46 18.59
N LYS A 601 29.30 -22.55 17.93
CA LYS A 601 29.67 -23.69 17.08
C LYS A 601 29.82 -25.00 17.85
N LYS A 602 30.04 -24.94 19.17
CA LYS A 602 30.15 -26.15 20.00
C LYS A 602 28.82 -26.87 20.21
N PHE A 603 27.71 -26.19 19.94
CA PHE A 603 26.37 -26.71 20.23
C PHE A 603 25.55 -27.00 18.96
N THR A 604 26.11 -26.74 17.77
CA THR A 604 25.45 -27.06 16.49
C THR A 604 25.41 -28.57 16.24
N ASP A 605 24.39 -29.04 15.55
CA ASP A 605 24.28 -30.42 15.05
C ASP A 605 23.70 -30.45 13.62
N GLU A 606 23.32 -31.64 13.13
CA GLU A 606 22.77 -31.82 11.77
C GLU A 606 21.40 -31.15 11.58
N SER A 607 20.62 -30.97 12.65
CA SER A 607 19.28 -30.37 12.60
C SER A 607 19.30 -28.88 12.96
N PHE A 608 20.13 -28.48 13.92
CA PHE A 608 20.22 -27.10 14.42
C PHE A 608 21.59 -26.51 14.11
N GLY A 609 21.61 -25.61 13.13
CA GLY A 609 22.80 -24.92 12.68
C GLY A 609 23.16 -23.70 13.55
N LEU A 610 24.14 -22.96 13.05
CA LEU A 610 24.65 -21.76 13.71
C LEU A 610 23.57 -20.67 13.93
N PRO A 611 22.66 -20.38 12.97
CA PRO A 611 21.59 -19.40 13.20
C PRO A 611 20.73 -19.76 14.41
N THR A 612 20.22 -21.00 14.48
CA THR A 612 19.37 -21.44 15.59
C THR A 612 20.06 -21.35 16.95
N VAL A 613 21.31 -21.83 17.06
CA VAL A 613 22.05 -21.75 18.33
C VAL A 613 22.28 -20.30 18.75
N THR A 614 22.60 -19.42 17.79
CA THR A 614 22.84 -18.00 18.07
C THR A 614 21.58 -17.31 18.59
N ASP A 615 20.43 -17.58 17.97
CA ASP A 615 19.14 -17.06 18.40
C ASP A 615 18.74 -17.58 19.79
N ILE A 616 18.98 -18.87 20.06
CA ILE A 616 18.75 -19.45 21.39
C ILE A 616 19.57 -18.74 22.47
N LEU A 617 20.86 -18.44 22.21
CA LEU A 617 21.69 -17.73 23.17
C LEU A 617 21.20 -16.28 23.42
N GLN A 618 20.68 -15.61 22.38
CA GLN A 618 20.05 -14.30 22.53
C GLN A 618 18.75 -14.37 23.34
N GLU A 619 17.94 -15.40 23.12
CA GLU A 619 16.72 -15.65 23.89
C GLU A 619 17.01 -16.03 25.35
N LEU A 620 18.10 -16.75 25.64
CA LEU A 620 18.52 -16.99 27.03
C LEU A 620 19.00 -15.69 27.69
N ASP A 621 19.59 -14.76 26.95
CA ASP A 621 20.01 -13.46 27.49
C ASP A 621 18.79 -12.60 27.85
N LYS A 622 17.81 -12.52 26.94
CA LYS A 622 16.57 -11.73 27.13
C LYS A 622 15.34 -12.49 26.62
N PRO A 623 14.76 -13.39 27.44
CA PRO A 623 13.65 -14.24 27.03
C PRO A 623 12.43 -13.43 26.57
N GLY A 624 11.94 -13.73 25.37
CA GLY A 624 10.69 -13.15 24.87
C GLY A 624 10.76 -11.64 24.77
N ARG A 625 11.94 -11.11 24.40
CA ARG A 625 12.20 -9.68 24.25
C ARG A 625 11.15 -9.06 23.32
N ASP A 626 10.42 -8.09 23.83
CA ASP A 626 9.47 -7.33 23.03
C ASP A 626 10.24 -6.53 21.94
N PRO A 627 9.92 -6.70 20.64
CA PRO A 627 10.58 -5.97 19.56
C PRO A 627 10.15 -4.49 19.49
N ARG A 628 9.09 -4.09 20.22
CA ARG A 628 8.54 -2.74 20.22
C ARG A 628 9.42 -1.76 21.02
N PRO A 629 9.40 -0.45 20.70
CA PRO A 629 10.17 0.55 21.41
C PRO A 629 9.62 0.82 22.83
N GLU A 630 10.43 1.49 23.65
CA GLU A 630 9.97 2.00 24.95
C GLU A 630 9.00 3.18 24.78
N PHE A 631 8.01 3.25 25.65
CA PHE A 631 6.94 4.24 25.60
C PHE A 631 7.42 5.67 25.90
N LYS A 632 7.00 6.65 25.08
CA LYS A 632 7.30 8.09 25.22
C LYS A 632 6.06 8.95 24.93
N THR A 633 5.97 10.15 25.50
CA THR A 633 4.81 11.05 25.42
C THR A 633 5.10 12.35 24.67
N ALA A 634 4.14 12.83 23.85
CA ALA A 634 4.17 14.10 23.12
C ALA A 634 3.49 15.28 23.88
N THR A 635 3.77 16.54 23.51
CA THR A 635 3.14 17.73 24.10
C THR A 635 2.70 18.77 23.06
N PHE A 636 1.39 19.00 22.89
CA PHE A 636 0.87 20.01 21.96
C PHE A 636 0.94 21.45 22.51
N GLN A 637 1.01 22.44 21.60
CA GLN A 637 1.05 23.87 21.94
C GLN A 637 -0.36 24.50 22.04
N ASP A 638 -0.60 25.31 23.07
CA ASP A 638 -1.90 25.97 23.34
C ASP A 638 -2.26 27.05 22.30
N GLY A 639 -3.54 27.13 21.89
CA GLY A 639 -4.14 28.28 21.19
C GLY A 639 -4.35 28.21 19.67
N VAL A 640 -4.09 27.07 19.01
CA VAL A 640 -4.31 26.85 17.56
C VAL A 640 -5.29 25.69 17.37
N GLU A 641 -6.56 25.95 17.03
CA GLU A 641 -7.65 24.96 17.12
C GLU A 641 -8.23 24.59 15.75
N ASP A 642 -8.44 25.56 14.88
CA ASP A 642 -8.96 25.40 13.53
C ASP A 642 -7.90 25.72 12.47
N LEU A 643 -8.12 25.26 11.24
CA LEU A 643 -7.26 25.58 10.09
C LEU A 643 -7.16 27.09 9.84
N LYS A 644 -8.11 27.88 10.34
CA LYS A 644 -8.13 29.36 10.27
C LYS A 644 -7.17 30.02 11.25
N ASP A 645 -6.79 29.32 12.31
CA ASP A 645 -5.90 29.83 13.36
C ASP A 645 -4.42 29.61 13.01
N LEU A 646 -4.17 28.87 11.91
CA LEU A 646 -2.83 28.64 11.40
C LEU A 646 -2.34 29.86 10.63
N GLU A 647 -1.23 30.41 11.11
CA GLU A 647 -0.48 31.42 10.37
C GLU A 647 0.80 30.78 9.79
N PRO A 648 1.14 31.08 8.51
CA PRO A 648 2.41 30.69 7.95
C PRO A 648 3.58 31.18 8.84
N GLY A 649 4.45 30.26 9.25
CA GLY A 649 5.61 30.50 10.11
C GLY A 649 5.48 29.95 11.53
N MET A 650 4.27 29.56 11.97
CA MET A 650 4.07 28.91 13.26
C MET A 650 4.86 27.60 13.35
N ILE A 651 5.46 27.33 14.51
CA ILE A 651 6.15 26.06 14.79
C ILE A 651 5.34 25.29 15.81
N LEU A 652 4.92 24.08 15.46
CA LEU A 652 4.02 23.24 16.25
C LEU A 652 4.64 21.85 16.45
N GLU A 653 4.28 21.17 17.54
CA GLU A 653 4.47 19.72 17.65
C GLU A 653 3.27 19.01 17.02
N GLY A 654 3.55 17.96 16.26
CA GLY A 654 2.53 17.11 15.64
C GLY A 654 2.96 15.65 15.65
N VAL A 655 2.00 14.77 15.36
CA VAL A 655 2.25 13.33 15.27
C VAL A 655 2.15 12.92 13.81
N VAL A 656 3.14 12.18 13.32
CA VAL A 656 3.12 11.63 11.96
C VAL A 656 1.99 10.60 11.86
N THR A 657 0.98 10.87 11.04
CA THR A 657 -0.16 9.97 10.84
C THR A 657 0.12 8.92 9.76
N ASN A 658 0.88 9.31 8.73
CA ASN A 658 1.12 8.49 7.55
C ASN A 658 2.43 8.93 6.88
N VAL A 659 3.26 7.98 6.47
CA VAL A 659 4.48 8.23 5.69
C VAL A 659 4.28 7.71 4.27
N THR A 660 4.37 8.59 3.28
CA THR A 660 4.27 8.26 1.85
C THR A 660 5.63 8.41 1.17
N ASN A 661 5.75 7.98 -0.10
CA ASN A 661 7.00 8.10 -0.85
C ASN A 661 7.39 9.55 -1.19
N PHE A 662 6.45 10.49 -1.10
CA PHE A 662 6.66 11.91 -1.44
C PHE A 662 6.68 12.83 -0.22
N GLY A 663 6.50 12.28 1.00
CA GLY A 663 6.47 13.08 2.22
C GLY A 663 5.86 12.34 3.41
N ALA A 664 5.57 13.09 4.47
CA ALA A 664 4.86 12.59 5.64
C ALA A 664 3.67 13.50 5.94
N PHE A 665 2.55 12.88 6.30
CA PHE A 665 1.39 13.57 6.83
C PHE A 665 1.52 13.68 8.34
N VAL A 666 1.31 14.89 8.86
CA VAL A 666 1.47 15.21 10.27
C VAL A 666 0.18 15.83 10.77
N ASP A 667 -0.38 15.22 11.81
CA ASP A 667 -1.49 15.78 12.57
C ASP A 667 -0.93 16.80 13.57
N ILE A 668 -1.21 18.07 13.31
CA ILE A 668 -0.91 19.20 14.19
C ILE A 668 -2.11 19.58 15.07
N GLY A 669 -3.18 18.78 15.02
CA GLY A 669 -4.39 18.87 15.82
C GLY A 669 -5.49 19.77 15.26
N VAL A 670 -5.41 20.22 14.01
CA VAL A 670 -6.43 21.09 13.36
C VAL A 670 -7.46 20.32 12.52
N HIS A 671 -7.69 19.04 12.85
CA HIS A 671 -8.59 18.11 12.15
C HIS A 671 -8.29 17.87 10.67
N GLN A 672 -7.11 18.28 10.23
CA GLN A 672 -6.63 18.14 8.85
C GLN A 672 -5.13 17.91 8.87
N ASP A 673 -4.70 16.76 8.38
CA ASP A 673 -3.28 16.44 8.27
C ASP A 673 -2.56 17.42 7.36
N GLY A 674 -1.40 17.89 7.82
CA GLY A 674 -0.48 18.68 7.02
C GLY A 674 0.53 17.83 6.29
N LEU A 675 0.87 18.21 5.07
CA LEU A 675 1.86 17.50 4.27
C LEU A 675 3.24 18.13 4.48
N VAL A 676 4.19 17.37 5.01
CA VAL A 676 5.62 17.64 4.94
C VAL A 676 6.18 16.94 3.70
N HIS A 677 6.57 17.69 2.67
CA HIS A 677 7.15 17.11 1.46
C HIS A 677 8.51 16.45 1.76
N ILE A 678 8.94 15.46 0.97
CA ILE A 678 10.21 14.72 1.18
C ILE A 678 11.43 15.65 1.34
N SER A 679 11.50 16.71 0.52
CA SER A 679 12.57 17.71 0.57
C SER A 679 12.55 18.61 1.81
N ALA A 680 11.46 18.57 2.57
CA ALA A 680 11.21 19.35 3.77
C ALA A 680 11.27 18.49 5.06
N LEU A 681 11.57 17.19 4.96
CA LEU A 681 11.68 16.29 6.11
C LEU A 681 13.00 16.45 6.89
N SER A 682 14.09 16.87 6.22
CA SER A 682 15.39 17.08 6.84
C SER A 682 16.22 18.10 6.09
N GLU A 683 17.21 18.67 6.78
CA GLU A 683 18.24 19.51 6.16
C GLU A 683 19.21 18.70 5.27
N LYS A 684 19.25 17.38 5.43
CA LYS A 684 20.01 16.47 4.56
C LYS A 684 19.10 15.93 3.45
N PHE A 685 19.70 15.59 2.32
CA PHE A 685 18.98 14.90 1.25
C PHE A 685 18.49 13.53 1.74
N ILE A 686 17.17 13.34 1.67
CA ILE A 686 16.50 12.08 1.99
C ILE A 686 15.97 11.50 0.68
N LYS A 687 16.30 10.23 0.43
CA LYS A 687 15.78 9.49 -0.72
C LYS A 687 14.44 8.84 -0.41
N ASP A 688 14.24 8.39 0.82
CA ASP A 688 13.01 7.77 1.29
C ASP A 688 12.56 8.42 2.62
N PRO A 689 11.36 9.03 2.69
CA PRO A 689 10.79 9.59 3.90
C PRO A 689 10.87 8.68 5.14
N ARG A 690 10.83 7.36 4.95
CA ARG A 690 10.88 6.36 6.03
C ARG A 690 12.24 6.29 6.74
N GLU A 691 13.30 6.76 6.11
CA GLU A 691 14.61 6.90 6.76
C GLU A 691 14.61 8.01 7.83
N ALA A 692 13.69 8.97 7.69
CA ALA A 692 13.64 10.16 8.54
C ALA A 692 12.54 10.07 9.61
N VAL A 693 11.38 9.52 9.27
CA VAL A 693 10.20 9.47 10.15
C VAL A 693 9.38 8.20 9.95
N LYS A 694 8.66 7.80 10.99
CA LYS A 694 7.72 6.68 11.00
C LYS A 694 6.32 7.14 11.41
N ALA A 695 5.30 6.36 11.07
CA ALA A 695 3.95 6.64 11.57
C ALA A 695 3.93 6.50 13.10
N GLY A 696 3.36 7.48 13.79
CA GLY A 696 3.37 7.60 15.25
C GLY A 696 4.51 8.46 15.81
N ASP A 697 5.50 8.86 15.02
CA ASP A 697 6.58 9.73 15.49
C ASP A 697 6.06 11.13 15.88
N VAL A 698 6.58 11.65 16.98
CA VAL A 698 6.35 13.03 17.42
C VAL A 698 7.40 13.92 16.77
N VAL A 699 6.95 14.89 15.99
CA VAL A 699 7.81 15.74 15.17
C VAL A 699 7.48 17.22 15.41
N LYS A 700 8.50 18.06 15.27
CA LYS A 700 8.34 19.51 15.28
C LYS A 700 8.27 20.01 13.85
N VAL A 701 7.21 20.74 13.51
CA VAL A 701 6.91 21.19 12.15
C VAL A 701 6.63 22.68 12.10
N LYS A 702 6.98 23.33 11.00
CA LYS A 702 6.68 24.72 10.70
C LYS A 702 5.58 24.79 9.64
N VAL A 703 4.59 25.65 9.85
CA VAL A 703 3.51 25.94 8.88
C VAL A 703 4.06 26.76 7.73
N MET A 704 3.94 26.25 6.50
CA MET A 704 4.47 26.89 5.29
C MET A 704 3.36 27.54 4.47
N GLU A 705 2.23 26.87 4.31
CA GLU A 705 1.09 27.33 3.53
C GLU A 705 -0.22 26.83 4.14
N VAL A 706 -1.28 27.64 4.08
CA VAL A 706 -2.61 27.29 4.55
C VAL A 706 -3.62 27.62 3.45
N ASP A 707 -4.21 26.58 2.83
CA ASP A 707 -5.26 26.71 1.82
C ASP A 707 -6.61 26.34 2.44
N ILE A 708 -7.34 27.36 2.89
CA ILE A 708 -8.66 27.21 3.52
C ILE A 708 -9.70 26.62 2.54
N PRO A 709 -9.85 27.12 1.29
CA PRO A 709 -10.78 26.54 0.33
C PRO A 709 -10.60 25.04 0.07
N ARG A 710 -9.34 24.58 -0.01
CA ARG A 710 -9.03 23.15 -0.28
C ARG A 710 -8.84 22.32 0.99
N LYS A 711 -8.90 22.92 2.18
CA LYS A 711 -8.57 22.30 3.47
C LYS A 711 -7.20 21.61 3.44
N ARG A 712 -6.16 22.36 3.07
CA ARG A 712 -4.78 21.84 3.02
C ARG A 712 -3.85 22.71 3.85
N VAL A 713 -2.90 22.09 4.52
CA VAL A 713 -1.79 22.77 5.19
C VAL A 713 -0.47 22.17 4.71
N GLY A 714 0.42 23.02 4.21
CA GLY A 714 1.79 22.67 3.87
C GLY A 714 2.69 22.87 5.09
N LEU A 715 3.51 21.87 5.41
CA LEU A 715 4.38 21.85 6.57
C LEU A 715 5.85 21.62 6.15
N SER A 716 6.80 22.04 6.99
CA SER A 716 8.23 21.72 6.87
C SER A 716 8.80 21.29 8.22
N MET A 717 9.62 20.23 8.25
CA MET A 717 10.43 19.87 9.43
C MET A 717 11.78 20.62 9.45
N ARG A 718 12.11 21.34 8.37
CA ARG A 718 13.31 22.18 8.27
C ARG A 718 13.03 23.53 8.90
N MET A 719 13.64 23.77 10.06
CA MET A 719 13.45 25.03 10.79
C MET A 719 14.09 26.22 10.08
N GLY A 720 14.97 25.98 9.09
CA GLY A 720 15.54 27.02 8.23
C GLY A 720 14.60 27.54 7.13
N ASP A 721 13.55 26.79 6.76
CA ASP A 721 12.67 27.17 5.65
C ASP A 721 11.78 28.37 6.01
N THR A 722 11.58 29.30 5.07
CA THR A 722 10.73 30.49 5.21
C THR A 722 9.41 30.33 4.42
N PRO A 723 8.25 30.58 5.03
CA PRO A 723 6.97 30.55 4.33
C PRO A 723 6.93 31.51 3.14
N GLY A 724 6.52 31.03 1.97
CA GLY A 724 6.44 31.81 0.73
C GLY A 724 7.64 31.67 -0.22
N GLU A 725 8.77 31.08 0.20
CA GLU A 725 9.77 30.56 -0.73
C GLU A 725 9.23 29.27 -1.35
N LYS A 726 9.02 29.27 -2.66
CA LYS A 726 8.74 28.02 -3.38
C LYS A 726 9.97 27.12 -3.22
N VAL A 727 9.82 26.05 -2.46
CA VAL A 727 10.73 24.91 -2.53
C VAL A 727 10.55 24.31 -3.92
N GLU A 728 11.31 24.80 -4.89
CA GLU A 728 11.39 24.18 -6.21
C GLU A 728 12.00 22.79 -6.01
N GLY A 729 11.12 21.79 -5.88
CA GLY A 729 11.47 20.41 -6.16
C GLY A 729 12.11 20.41 -7.54
N ASN A 730 13.39 20.06 -7.59
CA ASN A 730 14.23 20.06 -8.77
C ASN A 730 13.45 19.40 -9.93
N ARG A 731 12.90 20.22 -10.83
CA ARG A 731 12.29 19.74 -12.06
C ARG A 731 13.42 19.07 -12.85
N GLY A 732 13.41 17.74 -12.88
CA GLY A 732 14.26 16.93 -13.73
C GLY A 732 14.04 17.29 -15.19
N GLY A 733 14.77 18.31 -15.63
CA GLY A 733 14.82 18.79 -17.00
C GLY A 733 16.28 18.81 -17.43
N ASN A 734 16.72 17.68 -17.97
CA ASN A 734 17.99 17.50 -18.63
C ASN A 734 18.21 18.62 -19.67
N ARG A 735 19.05 19.63 -19.35
CA ARG A 735 19.58 20.55 -20.35
C ARG A 735 21.05 20.24 -20.55
N GLY A 736 21.31 19.75 -21.76
CA GLY A 736 22.58 19.24 -22.22
C GLY A 736 23.73 20.23 -22.12
N ASN A 737 24.87 19.61 -21.86
CA ASN A 737 26.23 20.07 -21.92
C ASN A 737 26.52 20.91 -23.19
N GLY A 738 27.04 22.12 -23.01
CA GLY A 738 27.65 22.94 -24.05
C GLY A 738 28.85 23.65 -23.44
N GLY A 739 30.03 23.03 -23.53
CA GLY A 739 31.25 23.52 -22.91
C GLY A 739 31.79 24.80 -23.56
N ASN A 740 32.49 25.61 -22.77
CA ASN A 740 33.73 26.20 -23.24
C ASN A 740 34.67 26.62 -22.09
N ARG A 741 35.94 26.62 -22.44
CA ARG A 741 37.15 26.67 -21.61
C ARG A 741 37.35 27.94 -20.77
N GLN A 742 38.03 27.71 -19.64
CA GLN A 742 39.02 28.55 -18.97
C GLN A 742 39.45 29.83 -19.69
N GLN A 743 39.39 30.97 -19.00
CA GLN A 743 40.60 31.78 -18.74
C GLN A 743 40.40 32.80 -17.60
N GLN A 744 41.49 32.97 -16.84
CA GLN A 744 41.65 33.80 -15.66
C GLN A 744 41.54 35.31 -15.94
N ALA A 745 41.24 36.04 -14.87
CA ALA A 745 41.10 37.49 -14.75
C ALA A 745 42.36 38.29 -15.18
N PRO A 746 42.25 39.63 -15.34
CA PRO A 746 42.36 40.50 -14.17
C PRO A 746 41.46 41.77 -14.17
N ARG A 747 41.13 42.26 -12.95
CA ARG A 747 40.72 43.66 -12.65
C ARG A 747 41.94 44.60 -12.81
N PRO A 748 41.91 45.94 -12.58
CA PRO A 748 40.81 46.89 -12.25
C PRO A 748 40.86 48.22 -13.05
N ARG A 749 39.83 49.10 -12.94
CA ARG A 749 40.02 50.51 -12.50
C ARG A 749 38.74 51.36 -12.48
N GLU A 750 38.80 52.31 -11.57
CA GLU A 750 37.80 53.28 -11.12
C GLU A 750 37.52 54.44 -12.09
N THR A 751 36.32 55.00 -11.93
CA THR A 751 35.89 56.42 -12.06
C THR A 751 36.09 57.16 -13.39
N ALA A 752 34.96 57.54 -14.02
CA ALA A 752 34.62 58.93 -14.34
C ALA A 752 33.16 59.05 -14.82
N THR A 753 32.46 60.07 -14.32
CA THR A 753 31.10 60.50 -14.64
C THR A 753 31.01 61.27 -15.96
N ALA A 754 29.99 61.00 -16.80
CA ALA A 754 29.33 61.97 -17.69
C ALA A 754 27.96 61.44 -18.18
N ALA A 755 26.98 62.34 -18.33
CA ALA A 755 25.53 62.11 -18.42
C ALA A 755 24.99 62.11 -19.89
N PRO A 756 23.68 62.31 -20.19
CA PRO A 756 22.78 61.28 -20.72
C PRO A 756 22.17 61.59 -22.11
N ALA A 757 21.62 60.59 -22.81
CA ALA A 757 20.63 60.81 -23.87
C ALA A 757 19.74 59.56 -24.14
N ASN A 758 18.45 59.74 -23.85
CA ASN A 758 17.23 59.06 -24.31
C ASN A 758 17.31 57.95 -25.39
N ASN A 759 16.56 56.85 -25.17
CA ASN A 759 15.27 56.67 -25.85
C ASN A 759 14.49 55.41 -25.42
N ALA A 760 13.31 55.66 -24.84
CA ALA A 760 12.01 55.19 -25.32
C ALA A 760 11.80 53.69 -25.64
N MET A 761 11.67 52.86 -24.60
CA MET A 761 10.73 51.73 -24.64
C MET A 761 10.16 51.36 -23.24
N ALA A 762 10.37 52.22 -22.23
CA ALA A 762 9.93 51.99 -20.84
C ALA A 762 8.66 52.77 -20.45
N SER A 763 8.07 53.55 -21.36
CA SER A 763 6.90 54.40 -21.09
C SER A 763 5.57 53.90 -21.65
N LEU A 764 5.50 52.68 -22.21
CA LEU A 764 4.29 52.18 -22.88
C LEU A 764 3.45 51.15 -22.10
N PHE A 765 3.90 50.65 -20.93
CA PHE A 765 3.10 49.69 -20.15
C PHE A 765 2.69 50.15 -18.74
N ALA A 766 3.11 51.35 -18.31
CA ALA A 766 2.76 51.87 -16.98
C ALA A 766 1.37 52.55 -16.90
N ASN A 767 0.68 52.80 -18.02
CA ASN A 767 -0.57 53.59 -18.04
C ASN A 767 -1.87 52.81 -18.30
N ALA A 768 -1.86 51.47 -18.30
CA ALA A 768 -3.10 50.69 -18.50
C ALA A 768 -3.79 50.23 -17.20
N LYS A 769 -3.25 50.54 -16.01
CA LYS A 769 -3.78 50.05 -14.71
C LYS A 769 -4.50 51.07 -13.84
N GLN A 770 -4.78 52.29 -14.32
CA GLN A 770 -5.47 53.33 -13.54
C GLN A 770 -6.74 53.91 -14.17
N LEU A 771 -7.41 53.19 -15.06
CA LEU A 771 -8.74 53.57 -15.54
C LEU A 771 -9.71 52.39 -15.47
N LYS A 772 -10.24 52.13 -14.26
CA LYS A 772 -11.61 51.66 -13.99
C LYS A 772 -11.83 51.46 -12.48
N LYS A 773 -11.88 52.58 -11.75
CA LYS A 773 -12.64 52.72 -10.50
C LYS A 773 -13.38 54.05 -10.57
N LYS A 774 -14.60 53.99 -11.09
CA LYS A 774 -15.75 54.80 -10.68
C LYS A 774 -16.97 53.91 -10.81
#